data_AF-A0A1Q5CNS8-F1
#
_entry.id   AF-A0A1Q5CNS8-F1
#
_cell.length_a   1.000
_cell.length_b   1.000
_cell.length_c   1.000
_cell.angle_alpha   90.00
_cell.angle_beta   90.00
_cell.angle_gamma   90.00
#
_symmetry.space_group_name_H-M   'P 1'
#
loop_
_entity.id
_entity.type
_entity.pdbx_description
1 polymer ?
#
loop_
_entity_poly.entity_id
_entity_poly.type
_entity_poly.pdbx_seq_one_letter_code
_entity_poly.pdbx_strand_id
1 'polypeptide(L)'
;MKSALPRIQPMLDSAFSTFDAWRDRAEVRLDAAADESLRTWLRLFALAMVATVGVVALLRLVLTAAVGGGPVARWVAAFVTALLASVLLTVVVRNVIISLVEPAHRRSLLLAFLTSAAAVMVSVEAFAAITAAMAGGDADLWAIERLYMWHLVDSVPLLDIARRLEWTEPPVLPGIDGRLLVLGFKLVVIPPLVRVAVAVYALVESRRNERRYSAAVASKIGGRRIFRFVEIPVWLLLLATGAGAVWSVIEPGADLAMRWFSWTSLALAGTVIAIMVAAAVGIWAFQRVRELPAVLTLAAAVALVWFDSPVLPGISGRGPWSKIGITLLVWLVMTVLLLVFLWDEEELPNDLVAAAFLLGFVGSDAPATRWITEHVTWAPWAFPVGRAIITACWGLSAVFLLYLMWRVLRRPAVLGTSDWASPSSGLREDLRGYALIGVHVVIAAAAVLTLLRAVGAVDVRAGATDAGWTSASESLAAVTWHLVGSFPGPNIPQILDWRLATDFGGPWAGLVIVIALTSIIVFVAFPMIRTIVLWARLTATRPSTAQPLVEVPAAILGNLRAVLAFLEAWDRDRDRLPGPSHLLLFKWSPPPTIPDQRRPTEGVRDAERRLVESELDRPRLLDLLGERSPIYIAADHAIVRTADAYRAALHTRTTTEQAREAVDEFASLIERWQATFKA
;
A
#
# COMPACT_ATOMS: atom_id res chain seq x y z
N MET A 1 -22.96 33.13 24.00
CA MET A 1 -22.47 31.80 24.43
C MET A 1 -20.94 31.81 24.63
N LYS A 2 -20.44 32.60 25.59
CA LYS A 2 -19.03 32.55 25.99
C LYS A 2 -18.83 31.35 26.92
N SER A 3 -18.24 30.32 26.32
CA SER A 3 -17.39 29.25 26.85
C SER A 3 -17.90 28.43 28.06
N ALA A 4 -18.68 27.37 27.78
CA ALA A 4 -18.80 26.22 28.68
C ALA A 4 -17.49 25.39 28.74
N LEU A 5 -16.60 25.57 27.76
CA LEU A 5 -15.32 24.85 27.62
C LEU A 5 -14.43 24.84 28.89
N PRO A 6 -14.21 25.98 29.60
CA PRO A 6 -13.33 26.03 30.77
C PRO A 6 -13.88 25.27 31.98
N ARG A 7 -15.20 25.03 32.03
CA ARG A 7 -15.82 24.20 33.08
C ARG A 7 -15.72 22.70 32.76
N ILE A 8 -15.73 22.34 31.48
CA ILE A 8 -15.66 20.96 31.02
C ILE A 8 -14.22 20.44 31.05
N GLN A 9 -13.23 21.30 30.74
CA GLN A 9 -11.82 20.94 30.67
C GLN A 9 -11.26 20.24 31.94
N PRO A 10 -11.39 20.78 33.17
CA PRO A 10 -10.86 20.10 34.36
C PRO A 10 -11.57 18.76 34.64
N MET A 11 -12.84 18.64 34.24
CA MET A 11 -13.59 17.39 34.37
C MET A 11 -13.11 16.33 33.37
N LEU A 12 -12.76 16.74 32.15
CA LEU A 12 -12.12 15.89 31.15
C LEU A 12 -10.69 15.50 31.57
N ASP A 13 -9.90 16.44 32.08
CA ASP A 13 -8.51 16.18 32.51
C ASP A 13 -8.48 15.19 33.70
N SER A 14 -9.42 15.31 34.64
CA SER A 14 -9.59 14.33 35.73
C SER A 14 -10.03 12.95 35.21
N ALA A 15 -10.91 12.89 34.22
CA ALA A 15 -11.34 11.63 33.62
C ALA A 15 -10.20 10.96 32.84
N PHE A 16 -9.44 11.73 32.05
CA PHE A 16 -8.30 11.24 31.28
C PHE A 16 -7.14 10.78 32.18
N SER A 17 -6.79 11.54 33.23
CA SER A 17 -5.76 11.11 34.19
C SER A 17 -6.16 9.86 34.97
N THR A 18 -7.44 9.70 35.32
CA THR A 18 -7.94 8.47 35.96
C THR A 18 -7.86 7.29 34.98
N PHE A 19 -8.23 7.52 33.72
CA PHE A 19 -8.13 6.52 32.66
C PHE A 19 -6.67 6.11 32.40
N ASP A 20 -5.75 7.07 32.33
CA ASP A 20 -4.31 6.82 32.17
C ASP A 20 -3.77 6.02 33.35
N ALA A 21 -4.08 6.39 34.60
CA ALA A 21 -3.66 5.63 35.78
C ALA A 21 -4.26 4.21 35.83
N TRP A 22 -5.43 3.98 35.25
CA TRP A 22 -6.03 2.64 35.13
C TRP A 22 -5.38 1.84 34.01
N ARG A 23 -5.10 2.49 32.87
CA ARG A 23 -4.35 1.92 31.74
C ARG A 23 -2.97 1.49 32.19
N ASP A 24 -2.23 2.36 32.87
CA ASP A 24 -0.86 2.09 33.32
C ASP A 24 -0.84 0.94 34.36
N ARG A 25 -1.84 0.86 35.25
CA ARG A 25 -1.99 -0.29 36.16
C ARG A 25 -2.32 -1.60 35.42
N ALA A 26 -3.18 -1.53 34.41
CA ALA A 26 -3.49 -2.68 33.57
C ALA A 26 -2.25 -3.12 32.77
N GLU A 27 -1.45 -2.15 32.32
CA GLU A 27 -0.18 -2.36 31.62
C GLU A 27 0.85 -3.06 32.50
N VAL A 28 1.08 -2.59 33.74
CA VAL A 28 1.97 -3.27 34.69
C VAL A 28 1.52 -4.72 34.96
N ARG A 29 0.22 -4.99 35.05
CA ARG A 29 -0.30 -6.35 35.24
C ARG A 29 -0.13 -7.23 34.01
N LEU A 30 -0.32 -6.65 32.82
CA LEU A 30 -0.09 -7.35 31.55
C LEU A 30 1.39 -7.66 31.36
N ASP A 31 2.27 -6.76 31.78
CA ASP A 31 3.72 -6.93 31.76
C ASP A 31 4.15 -8.07 32.67
N ALA A 32 3.65 -8.10 33.91
CA ALA A 32 3.91 -9.20 34.84
C ALA A 32 3.42 -10.55 34.28
N ALA A 33 2.28 -10.57 33.58
CA ALA A 33 1.73 -11.79 33.00
C ALA A 33 2.40 -12.22 31.67
N ALA A 34 3.12 -11.32 30.99
CA ALA A 34 3.75 -11.61 29.70
C ALA A 34 4.85 -12.68 29.82
N ASP A 35 5.55 -12.70 30.96
CA ASP A 35 6.59 -13.68 31.28
C ASP A 35 6.04 -14.95 31.95
N GLU A 36 4.74 -14.99 32.25
CA GLU A 36 4.09 -16.13 32.87
C GLU A 36 3.63 -17.22 31.87
N SER A 37 3.24 -18.37 32.41
CA SER A 37 2.74 -19.51 31.65
C SER A 37 1.52 -19.19 30.77
N LEU A 38 1.32 -19.97 29.70
CA LEU A 38 0.15 -19.90 28.80
C LEU A 38 -1.20 -19.93 29.55
N ARG A 39 -1.27 -20.53 30.75
CA ARG A 39 -2.50 -20.55 31.56
C ARG A 39 -2.88 -19.17 32.08
N THR A 40 -1.90 -18.36 32.50
CA THR A 40 -2.15 -16.98 32.94
C THR A 40 -2.67 -16.15 31.77
N TRP A 41 -2.09 -16.35 30.58
CA TRP A 41 -2.56 -15.75 29.33
C TRP A 41 -4.02 -16.09 29.02
N LEU A 42 -4.40 -17.36 29.09
CA LEU A 42 -5.78 -17.79 28.84
C LEU A 42 -6.78 -17.19 29.84
N ARG A 43 -6.37 -17.01 31.11
CA ARG A 43 -7.23 -16.36 32.13
C ARG A 43 -7.46 -14.89 31.83
N LEU A 44 -6.42 -14.14 31.48
CA LEU A 44 -6.55 -12.73 31.11
C LEU A 44 -7.41 -12.57 29.86
N PHE A 45 -7.21 -13.45 28.89
CA PHE A 45 -8.04 -13.51 27.68
C PHE A 45 -9.52 -13.76 28.01
N ALA A 46 -9.81 -14.78 28.81
CA ALA A 46 -11.17 -15.09 29.23
C ALA A 46 -11.82 -13.93 29.99
N LEU A 47 -11.10 -13.27 30.89
CA LEU A 47 -11.61 -12.13 31.66
C LEU A 47 -11.96 -10.95 30.76
N ALA A 48 -11.11 -10.65 29.77
CA ALA A 48 -11.39 -9.58 28.81
C ALA A 48 -12.54 -9.92 27.85
N MET A 49 -12.69 -11.19 27.46
CA MET A 49 -13.86 -11.66 26.72
C MET A 49 -15.14 -11.49 27.54
N VAL A 50 -15.12 -11.86 28.83
CA VAL A 50 -16.26 -11.65 29.75
C VAL A 50 -16.58 -10.17 29.90
N ALA A 51 -15.58 -9.30 30.05
CA ALA A 51 -15.78 -7.86 30.12
C ALA A 51 -16.41 -7.31 28.82
N THR A 52 -15.95 -7.78 27.66
CA THR A 52 -16.50 -7.39 26.35
C THR A 52 -17.96 -7.81 26.23
N VAL A 53 -18.29 -9.06 26.59
CA VAL A 53 -19.67 -9.56 26.62
C VAL A 53 -20.54 -8.72 27.57
N GLY A 54 -20.01 -8.34 28.73
CA GLY A 54 -20.71 -7.47 29.68
C GLY A 54 -21.04 -6.09 29.09
N VAL A 55 -20.09 -5.45 28.39
CA VAL A 55 -20.30 -4.17 27.71
C VAL A 55 -21.36 -4.30 26.61
N VAL A 56 -21.28 -5.33 25.78
CA VAL A 56 -22.24 -5.59 24.70
C VAL A 56 -23.64 -5.85 25.26
N ALA A 57 -23.75 -6.66 26.32
CA ALA A 57 -25.02 -6.91 27.00
C ALA A 57 -25.64 -5.62 27.57
N LEU A 58 -24.82 -4.74 28.15
CA LEU A 58 -25.28 -3.44 28.64
C LEU A 58 -25.78 -2.54 27.50
N LEU A 59 -25.03 -2.47 26.39
CA LEU A 59 -25.44 -1.71 25.21
C LEU A 59 -26.77 -2.23 24.65
N ARG A 60 -26.91 -3.55 24.55
CA ARG A 60 -28.14 -4.19 24.12
C ARG A 60 -29.33 -3.86 25.01
N LEU A 61 -29.14 -3.84 26.34
CA LEU A 61 -30.20 -3.42 27.28
C LEU A 61 -30.61 -1.95 27.06
N VAL A 62 -29.64 -1.06 26.84
CA VAL A 62 -29.89 0.36 26.52
C VAL A 62 -30.64 0.49 25.19
N LEU A 63 -30.25 -0.26 24.16
CA LEU A 63 -30.90 -0.27 22.86
C LEU A 63 -32.33 -0.81 22.93
N THR A 64 -32.53 -1.91 23.65
CA THR A 64 -33.86 -2.50 23.87
C THR A 64 -34.80 -1.49 24.54
N ALA A 65 -34.31 -0.79 25.57
CA ALA A 65 -35.08 0.27 26.23
C ALA A 65 -35.36 1.46 25.29
N ALA A 66 -34.38 1.85 24.47
CA ALA A 66 -34.49 2.97 23.55
C ALA A 66 -35.46 2.71 22.39
N VAL A 67 -35.50 1.49 21.86
CA VAL A 67 -36.45 1.08 20.80
C VAL A 67 -37.90 1.29 21.25
N GLY A 68 -38.21 0.94 22.51
CA GLY A 68 -39.51 1.18 23.13
C GLY A 68 -39.79 2.64 23.52
N GLY A 69 -38.76 3.50 23.62
CA GLY A 69 -38.87 4.90 24.06
C GLY A 69 -39.26 5.92 22.99
N GLY A 70 -39.62 5.48 21.79
CA GLY A 70 -39.98 6.35 20.66
C GLY A 70 -38.78 6.84 19.81
N PRO A 71 -39.02 7.65 18.77
CA PRO A 71 -38.01 7.96 17.75
C PRO A 71 -36.81 8.75 18.30
N VAL A 72 -37.05 9.69 19.22
CA VAL A 72 -35.96 10.49 19.83
C VAL A 72 -35.05 9.60 20.66
N ALA A 73 -35.61 8.69 21.47
CA ALA A 73 -34.82 7.77 22.29
C ALA A 73 -33.94 6.86 21.43
N ARG A 74 -34.44 6.37 20.28
CA ARG A 74 -33.67 5.57 19.32
C ARG A 74 -32.48 6.32 18.75
N TRP A 75 -32.67 7.56 18.30
CA TRP A 75 -31.57 8.38 17.75
C TRP A 75 -30.54 8.74 18.81
N VAL A 76 -30.97 9.03 20.04
CA VAL A 76 -30.05 9.25 21.17
C VAL A 76 -29.23 7.99 21.44
N ALA A 77 -29.86 6.81 21.49
CA ALA A 77 -29.14 5.56 21.69
C ALA A 77 -28.18 5.26 20.54
N ALA A 78 -28.61 5.42 19.28
CA ALA A 78 -27.76 5.26 18.10
C ALA A 78 -26.55 6.19 18.11
N PHE A 79 -26.73 7.44 18.52
CA PHE A 79 -25.62 8.40 18.66
C PHE A 79 -24.64 7.96 19.75
N VAL A 80 -25.13 7.55 20.93
CA VAL A 80 -24.29 7.09 22.04
C VAL A 80 -23.50 5.83 21.67
N THR A 81 -24.13 4.85 21.02
CA THR A 81 -23.46 3.63 20.58
C THR A 81 -22.45 3.91 19.46
N ALA A 82 -22.77 4.78 18.50
CA ALA A 82 -21.85 5.18 17.44
C ALA A 82 -20.64 5.95 17.98
N LEU A 83 -20.84 6.83 18.97
CA LEU A 83 -19.76 7.53 19.66
C LEU A 83 -18.83 6.54 20.37
N LEU A 84 -19.40 5.59 21.12
CA LEU A 84 -18.62 4.56 21.81
C LEU A 84 -17.84 3.67 20.83
N ALA A 85 -18.47 3.23 19.74
CA ALA A 85 -17.81 2.48 18.67
C ALA A 85 -16.65 3.28 18.07
N SER A 86 -16.87 4.56 17.77
CA SER A 86 -15.85 5.45 17.21
C SER A 86 -14.65 5.63 18.16
N VAL A 87 -14.90 5.79 19.46
CA VAL A 87 -13.83 5.85 20.48
C VAL A 87 -13.04 4.54 20.52
N LEU A 88 -13.72 3.39 20.56
CA LEU A 88 -13.06 2.08 20.56
C LEU A 88 -12.28 1.82 19.28
N LEU A 89 -12.83 2.16 18.11
CA LEU A 89 -12.13 2.10 16.82
C LEU A 89 -10.91 3.01 16.80
N THR A 90 -11.01 4.22 17.34
CA THR A 90 -9.86 5.13 17.46
C THR A 90 -8.78 4.54 18.35
N VAL A 91 -9.16 3.94 19.48
CA VAL A 91 -8.23 3.22 20.37
C VAL A 91 -7.62 2.03 19.65
N VAL A 92 -8.40 1.25 18.90
CA VAL A 92 -7.90 0.13 18.10
C VAL A 92 -6.91 0.63 17.07
N VAL A 93 -7.27 1.62 16.23
CA VAL A 93 -6.42 2.20 15.17
C VAL A 93 -5.16 2.82 15.76
N ARG A 94 -5.25 3.55 16.87
CA ARG A 94 -4.07 4.06 17.57
C ARG A 94 -3.20 2.91 18.06
N ASN A 95 -3.79 1.90 18.69
CA ASN A 95 -3.07 0.70 19.07
C ASN A 95 -2.51 -0.02 17.84
N VAL A 96 -3.16 0.05 16.65
CA VAL A 96 -2.66 -0.50 15.38
C VAL A 96 -1.36 0.19 15.09
N ILE A 97 -1.41 1.51 14.94
CA ILE A 97 -0.26 2.34 14.60
C ILE A 97 0.87 2.10 15.61
N ILE A 98 0.59 2.08 16.92
CA ILE A 98 1.61 1.86 17.96
C ILE A 98 2.17 0.44 17.88
N SER A 99 1.34 -0.60 17.81
CA SER A 99 1.83 -1.98 17.67
C SER A 99 2.58 -2.20 16.37
N LEU A 100 2.23 -1.41 15.34
CA LEU A 100 2.89 -1.46 14.08
C LEU A 100 4.31 -0.90 14.26
N VAL A 101 4.46 0.21 14.96
CA VAL A 101 5.76 0.81 15.27
C VAL A 101 6.58 -0.08 16.24
N GLU A 102 5.93 -0.80 17.16
CA GLU A 102 6.60 -1.57 18.23
C GLU A 102 6.10 -3.03 18.39
N PRO A 103 6.37 -3.94 17.43
CA PRO A 103 5.85 -5.30 17.46
C PRO A 103 6.66 -6.27 18.32
N ALA A 104 7.79 -5.84 18.87
CA ALA A 104 8.54 -6.59 19.88
C ALA A 104 7.72 -6.81 21.17
N HIS A 105 6.75 -5.93 21.43
CA HIS A 105 5.89 -6.02 22.60
C HIS A 105 4.80 -7.08 22.35
N ARG A 106 5.03 -8.34 22.77
CA ARG A 106 3.96 -9.35 22.89
C ARG A 106 2.74 -8.82 23.66
N ARG A 107 2.96 -7.82 24.52
CA ARG A 107 1.97 -6.99 25.23
C ARG A 107 0.97 -6.30 24.30
N SER A 108 1.44 -5.70 23.20
CA SER A 108 0.60 -4.97 22.25
C SER A 108 -0.29 -5.90 21.43
N LEU A 109 0.13 -7.14 21.21
CA LEU A 109 -0.65 -8.17 20.51
C LEU A 109 -1.90 -8.60 21.30
N LEU A 110 -1.79 -8.82 22.61
CA LEU A 110 -2.95 -9.18 23.44
C LEU A 110 -3.94 -8.00 23.50
N LEU A 111 -3.44 -6.81 23.82
CA LEU A 111 -4.25 -5.60 23.86
C LEU A 111 -4.91 -5.35 22.50
N ALA A 112 -4.17 -5.51 21.40
CA ALA A 112 -4.70 -5.40 20.05
C ALA A 112 -5.82 -6.40 19.80
N PHE A 113 -5.63 -7.66 20.17
CA PHE A 113 -6.63 -8.71 19.96
C PHE A 113 -7.90 -8.40 20.76
N LEU A 114 -7.76 -8.09 22.05
CA LEU A 114 -8.87 -7.80 22.95
C LEU A 114 -9.64 -6.54 22.54
N THR A 115 -8.90 -5.48 22.23
CA THR A 115 -9.52 -4.22 21.74
C THR A 115 -10.17 -4.41 20.37
N SER A 116 -9.61 -5.25 19.50
CA SER A 116 -10.21 -5.57 18.20
C SER A 116 -11.50 -6.37 18.36
N ALA A 117 -11.52 -7.39 19.23
CA ALA A 117 -12.73 -8.17 19.51
C ALA A 117 -13.83 -7.27 20.10
N ALA A 118 -13.48 -6.40 21.06
CA ALA A 118 -14.42 -5.44 21.64
C ALA A 118 -14.93 -4.42 20.61
N ALA A 119 -14.04 -3.85 19.79
CA ALA A 119 -14.44 -2.89 18.76
C ALA A 119 -15.36 -3.53 17.71
N VAL A 120 -15.09 -4.78 17.31
CA VAL A 120 -15.95 -5.51 16.37
C VAL A 120 -17.34 -5.73 16.96
N MET A 121 -17.43 -6.22 18.20
CA MET A 121 -18.74 -6.47 18.85
C MET A 121 -19.51 -5.16 19.11
N VAL A 122 -18.84 -4.09 19.55
CA VAL A 122 -19.50 -2.79 19.74
C VAL A 122 -19.90 -2.16 18.40
N SER A 123 -19.17 -2.44 17.32
CA SER A 123 -19.58 -2.00 15.98
C SER A 123 -20.87 -2.69 15.54
N VAL A 124 -21.06 -3.99 15.84
CA VAL A 124 -22.33 -4.69 15.57
C VAL A 124 -23.49 -3.96 16.26
N GLU A 125 -23.36 -3.64 17.54
CA GLU A 125 -24.39 -2.92 18.30
C GLU A 125 -24.63 -1.49 17.78
N ALA A 126 -23.56 -0.77 17.41
CA ALA A 126 -23.68 0.60 16.90
C ALA A 126 -24.42 0.65 15.55
N PHE A 127 -24.10 -0.26 14.64
CA PHE A 127 -24.80 -0.35 13.36
C PHE A 127 -26.22 -0.90 13.53
N ALA A 128 -26.45 -1.83 14.45
CA ALA A 128 -27.80 -2.27 14.79
C ALA A 128 -28.67 -1.13 15.33
N ALA A 129 -28.10 -0.27 16.18
CA ALA A 129 -28.77 0.91 16.70
C ALA A 129 -29.15 1.92 15.61
N ILE A 130 -28.22 2.21 14.68
CA ILE A 130 -28.47 3.11 13.55
C ILE A 130 -29.57 2.53 12.65
N THR A 131 -29.51 1.24 12.34
CA THR A 131 -30.54 0.58 11.54
C THR A 131 -31.89 0.57 12.25
N ALA A 132 -31.94 0.33 13.56
CA ALA A 132 -33.19 0.38 14.33
C ALA A 132 -33.79 1.80 14.36
N ALA A 133 -32.94 2.83 14.46
CA ALA A 133 -33.37 4.22 14.39
C ALA A 133 -33.95 4.59 13.00
N MET A 134 -33.35 4.07 11.93
CA MET A 134 -33.81 4.28 10.54
C MET A 134 -35.06 3.45 10.19
N ALA A 135 -35.16 2.22 10.69
CA ALA A 135 -36.25 1.28 10.38
C ALA A 135 -37.60 1.68 10.98
N GLY A 136 -37.60 2.43 12.10
CA GLY A 136 -38.84 2.88 12.74
C GLY A 136 -39.38 1.94 13.82
N GLY A 137 -40.70 1.96 14.03
CA GLY A 137 -41.40 1.50 15.25
C GLY A 137 -41.30 0.01 15.59
N ASP A 138 -41.31 -0.84 14.58
CA ASP A 138 -41.47 -2.29 14.74
C ASP A 138 -40.22 -3.08 14.36
N ALA A 139 -39.06 -2.41 14.43
CA ALA A 139 -37.80 -3.02 14.03
C ALA A 139 -37.38 -4.07 15.06
N ASP A 140 -37.42 -5.35 14.69
CA ASP A 140 -36.91 -6.45 15.52
C ASP A 140 -35.39 -6.31 15.66
N LEU A 141 -34.96 -5.81 16.82
CA LEU A 141 -33.55 -5.57 17.14
C LEU A 141 -32.72 -6.85 16.96
N TRP A 142 -33.27 -8.02 17.29
CA TRP A 142 -32.56 -9.28 17.11
C TRP A 142 -32.35 -9.62 15.64
N ALA A 143 -33.35 -9.39 14.78
CA ALA A 143 -33.19 -9.59 13.34
C ALA A 143 -32.11 -8.68 12.75
N ILE A 144 -32.05 -7.42 13.22
CA ILE A 144 -31.02 -6.44 12.81
C ILE A 144 -29.63 -6.86 13.29
N GLU A 145 -29.47 -7.23 14.57
CA GLU A 145 -28.21 -7.73 15.09
C GLU A 145 -27.75 -8.97 14.32
N ARG A 146 -28.69 -9.90 14.04
CA ARG A 146 -28.42 -11.10 13.25
C ARG A 146 -27.95 -10.78 11.84
N LEU A 147 -28.45 -9.70 11.21
CA LEU A 147 -27.96 -9.21 9.92
C LEU A 147 -26.48 -8.85 10.00
N TYR A 148 -26.08 -8.03 10.98
CA TYR A 148 -24.69 -7.59 11.10
C TYR A 148 -23.75 -8.73 11.56
N MET A 149 -24.22 -9.64 12.41
CA MET A 149 -23.49 -10.86 12.75
C MET A 149 -23.28 -11.76 11.53
N TRP A 150 -24.30 -11.90 10.68
CA TRP A 150 -24.18 -12.62 9.41
C TRP A 150 -23.09 -11.99 8.52
N HIS A 151 -23.15 -10.66 8.34
CA HIS A 151 -22.14 -9.93 7.56
C HIS A 151 -20.75 -9.96 8.18
N LEU A 152 -20.62 -10.01 9.50
CA LEU A 152 -19.35 -10.16 10.20
C LEU A 152 -18.70 -11.51 9.86
N VAL A 153 -19.49 -12.58 9.93
CA VAL A 153 -19.04 -13.95 9.65
C VAL A 153 -18.73 -14.14 8.15
N ASP A 154 -19.53 -13.52 7.28
CA ASP A 154 -19.31 -13.48 5.83
C ASP A 154 -18.06 -12.65 5.43
N SER A 155 -17.67 -11.67 6.26
CA SER A 155 -16.51 -10.81 5.98
C SER A 155 -15.16 -11.51 6.16
N VAL A 156 -15.12 -12.75 6.67
CA VAL A 156 -13.87 -13.51 6.79
C VAL A 156 -13.56 -14.19 5.46
N PRO A 157 -12.58 -13.68 4.69
CA PRO A 157 -12.33 -14.18 3.33
C PRO A 157 -11.92 -15.66 3.37
N LEU A 158 -12.24 -16.39 2.29
CA LEU A 158 -11.88 -17.80 2.03
C LEU A 158 -12.63 -18.87 2.84
N LEU A 159 -13.29 -18.50 3.94
CA LEU A 159 -14.00 -19.48 4.77
C LEU A 159 -15.44 -19.73 4.32
N ASP A 160 -16.08 -18.77 3.64
CA ASP A 160 -17.48 -18.82 3.18
C ASP A 160 -18.42 -19.39 4.27
N ILE A 161 -18.21 -19.01 5.53
CA ILE A 161 -18.84 -19.66 6.70
C ILE A 161 -20.35 -19.63 6.60
N ALA A 162 -20.93 -18.46 6.28
CA ALA A 162 -22.37 -18.30 6.15
C ALA A 162 -22.95 -19.25 5.09
N ARG A 163 -22.30 -19.34 3.93
CA ARG A 163 -22.70 -20.24 2.84
C ARG A 163 -22.55 -21.72 3.22
N ARG A 164 -21.47 -22.09 3.91
CA ARG A 164 -21.21 -23.48 4.35
C ARG A 164 -22.13 -23.95 5.46
N LEU A 165 -22.56 -23.03 6.33
CA LEU A 165 -23.53 -23.30 7.39
C LEU A 165 -24.98 -23.13 6.92
N GLU A 166 -25.21 -22.83 5.64
CA GLU A 166 -26.54 -22.49 5.08
C GLU A 166 -27.25 -21.40 5.88
N TRP A 167 -26.49 -20.51 6.52
CA TRP A 167 -27.04 -19.41 7.27
C TRP A 167 -27.55 -18.37 6.29
N THR A 168 -28.86 -18.16 6.25
CA THR A 168 -29.50 -17.20 5.35
C THR A 168 -29.43 -15.76 5.88
N GLU A 169 -29.12 -14.83 4.98
CA GLU A 169 -29.08 -13.39 5.28
C GLU A 169 -30.48 -12.93 5.74
N PRO A 170 -30.60 -12.31 6.92
CA PRO A 170 -31.87 -11.74 7.38
C PRO A 170 -32.31 -10.58 6.47
N PRO A 171 -33.55 -10.55 5.97
CA PRO A 171 -34.04 -9.46 5.13
C PRO A 171 -34.37 -8.24 6.00
N VAL A 172 -33.37 -7.43 6.30
CA VAL A 172 -33.52 -6.24 7.15
C VAL A 172 -33.13 -4.99 6.35
N LEU A 173 -34.05 -4.03 6.29
CA LEU A 173 -33.90 -2.73 5.63
C LEU A 173 -33.58 -2.82 4.12
N PRO A 174 -34.56 -3.22 3.27
CA PRO A 174 -34.35 -3.29 1.82
C PRO A 174 -34.08 -1.89 1.25
N GLY A 175 -33.19 -1.81 0.26
CA GLY A 175 -32.87 -0.58 -0.46
C GLY A 175 -31.42 -0.12 -0.31
N ILE A 176 -31.09 1.04 -0.88
CA ILE A 176 -29.72 1.56 -0.92
C ILE A 176 -29.18 1.93 0.46
N ASP A 177 -30.04 2.39 1.37
CA ASP A 177 -29.62 2.82 2.71
C ASP A 177 -29.10 1.66 3.55
N GLY A 178 -29.82 0.52 3.56
CA GLY A 178 -29.39 -0.69 4.27
C GLY A 178 -28.08 -1.23 3.71
N ARG A 179 -27.95 -1.20 2.37
CA ARG A 179 -26.73 -1.59 1.65
C ARG A 179 -25.53 -0.71 1.98
N LEU A 180 -25.72 0.61 2.06
CA LEU A 180 -24.68 1.55 2.46
C LEU A 180 -24.27 1.35 3.93
N LEU A 181 -25.21 1.04 4.82
CA LEU A 181 -24.90 0.70 6.22
C LEU A 181 -24.10 -0.59 6.32
N VAL A 182 -24.48 -1.65 5.59
CA VAL A 182 -23.73 -2.90 5.55
C VAL A 182 -22.32 -2.67 5.00
N LEU A 183 -22.17 -1.85 3.95
CA LEU A 183 -20.86 -1.49 3.43
C LEU A 183 -20.03 -0.74 4.49
N GLY A 184 -20.62 0.27 5.13
CA GLY A 184 -19.99 1.03 6.21
C GLY A 184 -19.53 0.11 7.35
N PHE A 185 -20.37 -0.84 7.74
CA PHE A 185 -20.06 -1.84 8.75
C PHE A 185 -18.86 -2.70 8.35
N LYS A 186 -18.86 -3.27 7.14
CA LYS A 186 -17.74 -4.10 6.66
C LYS A 186 -16.44 -3.29 6.56
N LEU A 187 -16.49 -2.05 6.09
CA LEU A 187 -15.32 -1.15 6.05
C LEU A 187 -14.75 -0.85 7.45
N VAL A 188 -15.61 -0.76 8.47
CA VAL A 188 -15.22 -0.53 9.86
C VAL A 188 -14.63 -1.78 10.51
N VAL A 189 -15.19 -2.97 10.21
CA VAL A 189 -14.86 -4.24 10.88
C VAL A 189 -13.69 -5.00 10.25
N ILE A 190 -13.47 -4.86 8.94
CA ILE A 190 -12.39 -5.59 8.25
C ILE A 190 -11.00 -5.20 8.77
N PRO A 191 -10.65 -3.90 8.95
CA PRO A 191 -9.32 -3.53 9.45
C PRO A 191 -8.92 -4.19 10.78
N PRO A 192 -9.75 -4.22 11.84
CA PRO A 192 -9.42 -4.94 13.06
C PRO A 192 -9.27 -6.46 12.83
N LEU A 193 -10.10 -7.08 12.00
CA LEU A 193 -9.99 -8.53 11.70
C LEU A 193 -8.70 -8.87 10.96
N VAL A 194 -8.35 -8.12 9.92
CA VAL A 194 -7.09 -8.29 9.17
C VAL A 194 -5.91 -8.16 10.13
N ARG A 195 -5.97 -7.21 11.07
CA ARG A 195 -4.93 -7.09 12.09
C ARG A 195 -4.86 -8.31 12.99
N VAL A 196 -5.97 -8.84 13.49
CA VAL A 196 -5.96 -10.07 14.30
C VAL A 196 -5.27 -11.21 13.53
N ALA A 197 -5.55 -11.35 12.23
CA ALA A 197 -4.89 -12.34 11.40
C ALA A 197 -3.38 -12.08 11.25
N VAL A 198 -2.96 -10.85 10.97
CA VAL A 198 -1.54 -10.45 10.86
C VAL A 198 -0.81 -10.65 12.18
N ALA A 199 -1.46 -10.30 13.30
CA ALA A 199 -0.97 -10.47 14.65
C ALA A 199 -0.70 -11.95 14.99
N VAL A 200 -1.67 -12.82 14.72
CA VAL A 200 -1.53 -14.27 14.92
C VAL A 200 -0.44 -14.83 14.00
N TYR A 201 -0.40 -14.41 12.74
CA TYR A 201 0.64 -14.83 11.80
C TYR A 201 2.04 -14.40 12.28
N ALA A 202 2.21 -13.14 12.70
CA ALA A 202 3.47 -12.63 13.22
C ALA A 202 3.92 -13.39 14.49
N LEU A 203 2.97 -13.77 15.36
CA LEU A 203 3.26 -14.60 16.53
C LEU A 203 3.77 -15.99 16.15
N VAL A 204 3.15 -16.65 15.17
CA VAL A 204 3.59 -17.98 14.68
C VAL A 204 4.93 -17.88 13.96
N GLU A 205 5.11 -16.82 13.16
CA GLU A 205 6.27 -16.65 12.30
C GLU A 205 7.51 -16.15 13.06
N SER A 206 7.34 -15.31 14.10
CA SER A 206 8.45 -14.88 14.98
C SER A 206 9.17 -16.08 15.60
N ARG A 207 8.43 -17.10 16.04
CA ARG A 207 8.99 -18.37 16.55
C ARG A 207 9.76 -19.17 15.49
N ARG A 208 9.39 -19.03 14.21
CA ARG A 208 10.01 -19.78 13.10
C ARG A 208 11.22 -19.04 12.53
N ASN A 209 11.24 -17.71 12.60
CA ASN A 209 12.24 -16.87 11.94
C ASN A 209 13.47 -16.51 12.77
N GLU A 210 13.45 -16.62 14.10
CA GLU A 210 14.68 -16.56 14.92
C GLU A 210 15.76 -17.52 14.39
N ARG A 211 15.35 -18.64 13.75
CA ARG A 211 16.27 -19.64 13.17
C ARG A 211 16.68 -19.37 11.72
N ARG A 212 15.93 -18.57 10.96
CA ARG A 212 16.16 -18.35 9.52
C ARG A 212 16.75 -16.98 9.19
N TYR A 213 16.50 -15.98 10.02
CA TYR A 213 16.97 -14.62 9.82
C TYR A 213 18.51 -14.52 9.92
N SER A 214 19.11 -15.25 10.86
CA SER A 214 20.58 -15.39 10.97
C SER A 214 21.22 -15.96 9.70
N ALA A 215 20.55 -16.89 9.02
CA ALA A 215 21.05 -17.47 7.76
C ALA A 215 20.85 -16.55 6.55
N ALA A 216 19.79 -15.73 6.53
CA ALA A 216 19.47 -14.85 5.40
C ALA A 216 20.33 -13.57 5.39
N VAL A 217 20.64 -12.99 6.56
CA VAL A 217 21.50 -11.80 6.63
C VAL A 217 22.96 -12.12 6.28
N ALA A 218 23.46 -13.30 6.68
CA ALA A 218 24.74 -13.85 6.22
C ALA A 218 24.86 -13.86 4.67
N SER A 219 23.81 -14.29 3.97
CA SER A 219 23.82 -14.33 2.50
C SER A 219 23.84 -12.95 1.81
N LYS A 220 23.39 -11.88 2.49
CA LYS A 220 23.29 -10.53 1.91
C LYS A 220 24.61 -9.75 1.96
N ILE A 221 25.54 -10.15 2.85
CA ILE A 221 26.90 -9.57 2.94
C ILE A 221 27.75 -10.01 1.72
N GLY A 222 27.36 -11.09 1.03
CA GLY A 222 28.10 -11.68 -0.08
C GLY A 222 27.90 -11.11 -1.49
N GLY A 223 27.03 -10.12 -1.73
CA GLY A 223 26.94 -9.57 -3.10
C GLY A 223 25.80 -8.61 -3.38
N ARG A 224 26.06 -7.30 -3.27
CA ARG A 224 25.28 -6.25 -3.94
C ARG A 224 25.86 -6.00 -5.34
N ARG A 225 25.25 -6.57 -6.39
CA ARG A 225 25.42 -6.06 -7.76
C ARG A 225 24.34 -5.01 -8.02
N ILE A 226 24.76 -3.75 -8.07
CA ILE A 226 23.94 -2.61 -8.46
C ILE A 226 23.72 -2.73 -9.97
N PHE A 227 22.52 -3.15 -10.38
CA PHE A 227 22.08 -3.00 -11.75
C PHE A 227 21.81 -1.51 -12.00
N ARG A 228 22.67 -0.86 -12.79
CA ARG A 228 22.38 0.46 -13.37
C ARG A 228 21.34 0.27 -14.46
N PHE A 229 20.15 0.81 -14.25
CA PHE A 229 19.04 0.70 -15.18
C PHE A 229 19.14 1.79 -16.25
N VAL A 230 18.98 1.37 -17.50
CA VAL A 230 18.96 2.21 -18.70
C VAL A 230 17.61 2.92 -18.77
N GLU A 231 17.57 4.24 -18.64
CA GLU A 231 16.37 5.07 -18.84
C GLU A 231 15.77 4.80 -20.24
N ILE A 232 14.43 4.75 -20.34
CA ILE A 232 13.79 4.73 -21.66
C ILE A 232 14.04 6.10 -22.30
N PRO A 233 14.70 6.15 -23.45
CA PRO A 233 15.00 7.40 -24.10
C PRO A 233 13.76 7.99 -24.80
N VAL A 234 13.59 9.32 -24.68
CA VAL A 234 12.48 10.15 -25.20
C VAL A 234 12.16 9.90 -26.69
N TRP A 235 13.10 9.37 -27.46
CA TRP A 235 12.88 9.04 -28.88
C TRP A 235 11.86 7.92 -29.12
N LEU A 236 11.62 7.01 -28.17
CA LEU A 236 10.59 5.98 -28.30
C LEU A 236 9.17 6.58 -28.29
N LEU A 237 8.95 7.64 -27.50
CA LEU A 237 7.69 8.40 -27.51
C LEU A 237 7.49 9.13 -28.84
N LEU A 238 8.55 9.74 -29.39
CA LEU A 238 8.49 10.44 -30.67
C LEU A 238 8.23 9.48 -31.84
N LEU A 239 8.88 8.31 -31.84
CA LEU A 239 8.67 7.28 -32.88
C LEU A 239 7.24 6.75 -32.90
N ALA A 240 6.65 6.47 -31.73
CA ALA A 240 5.30 5.95 -31.68
C ALA A 240 4.24 7.00 -32.09
N THR A 241 4.47 8.27 -31.74
CA THR A 241 3.60 9.38 -32.19
C THR A 241 3.70 9.58 -33.71
N GLY A 242 4.92 9.51 -34.26
CA GLY A 242 5.16 9.54 -35.71
C GLY A 242 4.53 8.35 -36.44
N ALA A 243 4.64 7.14 -35.88
CA ALA A 243 4.05 5.93 -36.44
C ALA A 243 2.51 5.98 -36.49
N GLY A 244 1.86 6.50 -35.44
CA GLY A 244 0.40 6.69 -35.42
C GLY A 244 -0.09 7.69 -36.48
N ALA A 245 0.62 8.81 -36.65
CA ALA A 245 0.32 9.78 -37.70
C ALA A 245 0.48 9.18 -39.10
N VAL A 246 1.57 8.44 -39.33
CA VAL A 246 1.83 7.74 -40.60
C VAL A 246 0.76 6.66 -40.87
N TRP A 247 0.35 5.90 -39.85
CA TRP A 247 -0.68 4.86 -39.99
C TRP A 247 -2.05 5.42 -40.41
N SER A 248 -2.44 6.60 -39.90
CA SER A 248 -3.69 7.26 -40.29
C SER A 248 -3.78 7.63 -41.78
N VAL A 249 -2.64 7.64 -42.47
CA VAL A 249 -2.53 7.95 -43.90
C VAL A 249 -2.57 6.68 -44.76
N ILE A 250 -2.19 5.53 -44.19
CA ILE A 250 -2.04 4.25 -44.89
C ILE A 250 -3.34 3.43 -44.83
N GLU A 251 -4.51 4.07 -44.71
CA GLU A 251 -5.79 3.36 -44.64
C GLU A 251 -5.88 2.32 -45.80
N PRO A 252 -6.02 1.02 -45.50
CA PRO A 252 -5.90 -0.05 -46.48
C PRO A 252 -7.14 -0.05 -47.38
N GLY A 253 -7.10 0.75 -48.44
CA GLY A 253 -8.20 0.89 -49.39
C GLY A 253 -8.04 2.00 -50.44
N ALA A 254 -7.12 2.94 -50.26
CA ALA A 254 -6.84 3.97 -51.26
C ALA A 254 -5.61 3.57 -52.11
N ASP A 255 -5.70 3.70 -53.44
CA ASP A 255 -4.63 3.40 -54.42
C ASP A 255 -3.28 4.06 -54.03
N LEU A 256 -2.47 3.29 -53.29
CA LEU A 256 -1.19 3.71 -52.71
C LEU A 256 -0.14 4.07 -53.78
N ALA A 257 -0.28 3.54 -54.99
CA ALA A 257 0.69 3.71 -56.07
C ALA A 257 0.70 5.12 -56.68
N MET A 258 -0.40 5.89 -56.62
CA MET A 258 -0.50 7.18 -57.31
C MET A 258 -0.17 8.39 -56.43
N ARG A 259 -0.07 8.23 -55.11
CA ARG A 259 0.16 9.34 -54.15
C ARG A 259 1.60 9.54 -53.72
N TRP A 260 2.51 8.59 -53.99
CA TRP A 260 3.88 8.65 -53.47
C TRP A 260 4.71 9.80 -54.08
N PHE A 261 4.40 10.27 -55.30
CA PHE A 261 5.20 11.28 -56.02
C PHE A 261 4.54 12.66 -56.18
N SER A 262 3.38 12.91 -55.58
CA SER A 262 2.72 14.23 -55.66
C SER A 262 3.19 15.19 -54.57
N TRP A 263 3.03 16.49 -54.79
CA TRP A 263 3.26 17.55 -53.78
C TRP A 263 2.56 17.29 -52.44
N THR A 264 1.52 16.44 -52.44
CA THR A 264 0.87 15.91 -51.25
C THR A 264 1.80 15.11 -50.32
N SER A 265 2.84 14.44 -50.83
CA SER A 265 3.82 13.70 -50.01
C SER A 265 4.74 14.62 -49.21
N LEU A 266 5.18 15.73 -49.82
CA LEU A 266 5.96 16.77 -49.14
C LEU A 266 5.12 17.50 -48.09
N ALA A 267 3.87 17.81 -48.45
CA ALA A 267 2.86 18.32 -47.54
C ALA A 267 2.58 17.36 -46.36
N LEU A 268 2.49 16.06 -46.63
CA LEU A 268 2.29 15.02 -45.62
C LEU A 268 3.50 14.94 -44.68
N ALA A 269 4.71 14.91 -45.22
CA ALA A 269 5.94 14.93 -44.42
C ALA A 269 6.00 16.19 -43.56
N GLY A 270 5.66 17.36 -44.11
CA GLY A 270 5.55 18.61 -43.35
C GLY A 270 4.51 18.55 -42.23
N THR A 271 3.37 17.91 -42.46
CA THR A 271 2.29 17.75 -41.47
C THR A 271 2.70 16.78 -40.36
N VAL A 272 3.35 15.65 -40.71
CA VAL A 272 3.91 14.69 -39.74
C VAL A 272 5.01 15.34 -38.89
N ILE A 273 5.89 16.12 -39.51
CA ILE A 273 6.93 16.89 -38.79
C ILE A 273 6.26 17.90 -37.85
N ALA A 274 5.25 18.64 -38.30
CA ALA A 274 4.52 19.60 -37.46
C ALA A 274 3.83 18.91 -36.27
N ILE A 275 3.24 17.73 -36.47
CA ILE A 275 2.65 16.92 -35.39
C ILE A 275 3.73 16.42 -34.43
N MET A 276 4.87 15.94 -34.91
CA MET A 276 5.99 15.53 -34.05
C MET A 276 6.57 16.70 -33.26
N VAL A 277 6.68 17.88 -33.85
CA VAL A 277 7.12 19.10 -33.17
C VAL A 277 6.09 19.52 -32.13
N ALA A 278 4.80 19.51 -32.45
CA ALA A 278 3.73 19.81 -31.49
C ALA A 278 3.70 18.80 -30.33
N ALA A 279 3.92 17.51 -30.60
CA ALA A 279 4.06 16.47 -29.58
C ALA A 279 5.30 16.67 -28.72
N ALA A 280 6.45 17.02 -29.32
CA ALA A 280 7.69 17.32 -28.59
C ALA A 280 7.53 18.56 -27.69
N VAL A 281 6.89 19.62 -28.19
CA VAL A 281 6.55 20.83 -27.42
C VAL A 281 5.54 20.50 -26.32
N GLY A 282 4.54 19.66 -26.59
CA GLY A 282 3.58 19.18 -25.60
C GLY A 282 4.24 18.36 -24.49
N ILE A 283 5.15 17.45 -24.83
CA ILE A 283 5.95 16.67 -23.87
C ILE A 283 6.86 17.58 -23.05
N TRP A 284 7.52 18.56 -23.69
CA TRP A 284 8.36 19.54 -23.01
C TRP A 284 7.55 20.43 -22.06
N ALA A 285 6.40 20.93 -22.51
CA ALA A 285 5.48 21.70 -21.69
C ALA A 285 4.92 20.86 -20.55
N PHE A 286 4.56 19.59 -20.80
CA PHE A 286 4.13 18.64 -19.77
C PHE A 286 5.20 18.42 -18.71
N GLN A 287 6.47 18.23 -19.10
CA GLN A 287 7.58 18.11 -18.16
C GLN A 287 7.74 19.36 -17.28
N ARG A 288 7.49 20.55 -17.85
CA ARG A 288 7.59 21.83 -17.13
C ARG A 288 6.37 22.13 -16.25
N VAL A 289 5.19 21.68 -16.66
CA VAL A 289 3.93 21.79 -15.89
C VAL A 289 3.82 20.69 -14.83
N ARG A 290 4.57 19.58 -14.94
CA ARG A 290 4.67 18.54 -13.92
C ARG A 290 5.20 19.09 -12.57
N GLU A 291 5.91 20.21 -12.59
CA GLU A 291 6.33 20.96 -11.39
C GLU A 291 5.17 21.73 -10.72
N LEU A 292 3.98 21.77 -11.34
CA LEU A 292 2.77 22.46 -10.88
C LEU A 292 1.56 21.50 -10.80
N PRO A 293 1.58 20.47 -9.92
CA PRO A 293 0.57 19.41 -9.84
C PRO A 293 -0.86 19.93 -9.58
N ALA A 294 -1.01 21.06 -8.88
CA ALA A 294 -2.31 21.70 -8.66
C ALA A 294 -2.98 22.18 -9.96
N VAL A 295 -2.19 22.57 -10.98
CA VAL A 295 -2.71 23.07 -12.26
C VAL A 295 -3.19 21.92 -13.14
N LEU A 296 -2.47 20.79 -13.15
CA LEU A 296 -2.83 19.59 -13.91
C LEU A 296 -4.11 18.94 -13.37
N THR A 297 -4.24 18.82 -12.05
CA THR A 297 -5.44 18.26 -11.42
C THR A 297 -6.66 19.16 -11.60
N LEU A 298 -6.49 20.48 -11.53
CA LEU A 298 -7.54 21.45 -11.84
C LEU A 298 -7.93 21.39 -13.32
N ALA A 299 -6.98 21.30 -14.25
CA ALA A 299 -7.26 21.19 -15.68
C ALA A 299 -8.00 19.88 -16.03
N ALA A 300 -7.62 18.75 -15.42
CA ALA A 300 -8.33 17.48 -15.60
C ALA A 300 -9.75 17.51 -15.02
N ALA A 301 -9.92 18.13 -13.84
CA ALA A 301 -11.23 18.34 -13.23
C ALA A 301 -12.11 19.27 -14.08
N VAL A 302 -11.57 20.37 -14.59
CA VAL A 302 -12.27 21.29 -15.50
C VAL A 302 -12.64 20.60 -16.82
N ALA A 303 -11.76 19.78 -17.37
CA ALA A 303 -12.04 18.99 -18.58
C ALA A 303 -13.19 18.00 -18.34
N LEU A 304 -13.18 17.24 -17.24
CA LEU A 304 -14.25 16.30 -16.89
C LEU A 304 -15.63 16.97 -16.74
N VAL A 305 -15.65 18.25 -16.32
CA VAL A 305 -16.88 19.05 -16.18
C VAL A 305 -17.37 19.61 -17.48
N TRP A 306 -16.46 20.10 -18.30
CA TRP A 306 -16.82 20.76 -19.56
C TRP A 306 -17.41 19.77 -20.57
N PHE A 307 -17.12 18.48 -20.38
CA PHE A 307 -17.52 17.41 -21.29
C PHE A 307 -18.73 16.57 -20.83
N ASP A 308 -19.51 17.05 -19.85
CA ASP A 308 -20.74 16.40 -19.38
C ASP A 308 -20.56 14.90 -19.06
N SER A 309 -19.51 14.61 -18.28
CA SER A 309 -19.15 13.23 -17.96
C SER A 309 -20.27 12.50 -17.20
N PRO A 310 -20.65 11.27 -17.63
CA PRO A 310 -21.67 10.42 -17.00
C PRO A 310 -21.34 9.98 -15.57
N VAL A 311 -20.10 10.16 -15.12
CA VAL A 311 -19.60 9.68 -13.82
C VAL A 311 -20.31 10.36 -12.64
N LEU A 312 -20.96 11.51 -12.88
CA LEU A 312 -21.80 12.21 -11.91
C LEU A 312 -23.24 12.37 -12.44
N PRO A 313 -24.03 11.29 -12.49
CA PRO A 313 -25.32 11.25 -13.18
C PRO A 313 -26.38 12.21 -12.60
N GLY A 314 -26.14 12.83 -11.44
CA GLY A 314 -27.00 13.85 -10.83
C GLY A 314 -26.75 15.30 -11.27
N ILE A 315 -25.79 15.55 -12.18
CA ILE A 315 -25.35 16.92 -12.52
C ILE A 315 -25.69 17.32 -13.96
N SER A 316 -26.01 16.37 -14.84
CA SER A 316 -26.28 16.61 -16.27
C SER A 316 -27.35 17.69 -16.54
N GLY A 317 -28.36 17.80 -15.66
CA GLY A 317 -29.42 18.82 -15.74
C GLY A 317 -29.16 20.15 -15.01
N ARG A 318 -27.96 20.35 -14.44
CA ARG A 318 -27.64 21.56 -13.66
C ARG A 318 -26.91 22.60 -14.50
N GLY A 319 -27.12 23.89 -14.21
CA GLY A 319 -26.45 24.98 -14.92
C GLY A 319 -24.92 24.92 -14.80
N PRO A 320 -24.18 25.59 -15.71
CA PRO A 320 -22.72 25.52 -15.78
C PRO A 320 -22.03 25.92 -14.46
N TRP A 321 -22.58 26.89 -13.73
CA TRP A 321 -22.04 27.33 -12.44
C TRP A 321 -22.18 26.29 -11.32
N SER A 322 -23.29 25.55 -11.28
CA SER A 322 -23.49 24.43 -10.35
C SER A 322 -22.60 23.24 -10.70
N LYS A 323 -22.36 22.97 -12.00
CA LYS A 323 -21.40 21.96 -12.48
C LYS A 323 -19.97 22.30 -12.02
N ILE A 324 -19.56 23.55 -12.18
CA ILE A 324 -18.27 24.07 -11.71
C ILE A 324 -18.17 23.97 -10.18
N GLY A 325 -19.20 24.41 -9.44
CA GLY A 325 -19.18 24.39 -7.96
C GLY A 325 -19.11 23.00 -7.35
N ILE A 326 -19.90 22.04 -7.85
CA ILE A 326 -19.85 20.65 -7.37
C ILE A 326 -18.52 20.00 -7.70
N THR A 327 -17.93 20.32 -8.84
CA THR A 327 -16.65 19.75 -9.23
C THR A 327 -15.50 20.38 -8.47
N LEU A 328 -15.54 21.69 -8.21
CA LEU A 328 -14.60 22.31 -7.29
C LEU A 328 -14.74 21.72 -5.88
N LEU A 329 -15.94 21.36 -5.44
CA LEU A 329 -16.17 20.69 -4.16
C LEU A 329 -15.68 19.24 -4.14
N VAL A 330 -15.98 18.44 -5.17
CA VAL A 330 -15.49 17.05 -5.30
C VAL A 330 -13.97 17.06 -5.48
N TRP A 331 -13.43 17.97 -6.28
CA TRP A 331 -12.01 18.23 -6.40
C TRP A 331 -11.42 18.66 -5.07
N LEU A 332 -12.06 19.52 -4.28
CA LEU A 332 -11.59 19.91 -2.95
C LEU A 332 -11.63 18.73 -1.97
N VAL A 333 -12.69 17.93 -1.95
CA VAL A 333 -12.84 16.76 -1.06
C VAL A 333 -11.86 15.66 -1.44
N MET A 334 -11.73 15.35 -2.74
CA MET A 334 -10.71 14.44 -3.25
C MET A 334 -9.32 15.00 -2.97
N THR A 335 -9.06 16.28 -3.22
CA THR A 335 -7.79 16.95 -2.93
C THR A 335 -7.50 16.92 -1.44
N VAL A 336 -8.46 17.08 -0.54
CA VAL A 336 -8.24 17.00 0.93
C VAL A 336 -7.99 15.56 1.37
N LEU A 337 -8.75 14.58 0.88
CA LEU A 337 -8.51 13.15 1.16
C LEU A 337 -7.16 12.69 0.56
N LEU A 338 -6.84 13.10 -0.66
CA LEU A 338 -5.57 12.85 -1.34
C LEU A 338 -4.43 13.62 -0.65
N LEU A 339 -4.65 14.85 -0.17
CA LEU A 339 -3.67 15.67 0.55
C LEU A 339 -3.24 14.98 1.84
N VAL A 340 -4.22 14.48 2.61
CA VAL A 340 -3.98 13.86 3.91
C VAL A 340 -3.36 12.47 3.77
N PHE A 341 -3.69 11.71 2.71
CA PHE A 341 -3.27 10.31 2.59
C PHE A 341 -2.21 10.01 1.51
N LEU A 342 -2.07 10.82 0.46
CA LEU A 342 -1.40 10.46 -0.80
C LEU A 342 -0.47 11.54 -1.42
N TRP A 343 -0.38 12.76 -0.86
CA TRP A 343 0.20 13.93 -1.56
C TRP A 343 1.72 13.93 -1.79
N ASP A 344 2.47 13.07 -1.14
CA ASP A 344 3.94 13.06 -1.30
C ASP A 344 4.39 12.27 -2.54
N GLU A 345 3.46 11.71 -3.31
CA GLU A 345 3.79 10.88 -4.47
C GLU A 345 3.86 11.73 -5.75
N GLU A 346 5.08 11.92 -6.26
CA GLU A 346 5.36 12.58 -7.55
C GLU A 346 4.67 11.91 -8.76
N GLU A 347 4.08 10.72 -8.56
CA GLU A 347 3.51 9.88 -9.61
C GLU A 347 2.03 10.18 -9.87
N LEU A 348 1.23 10.50 -8.84
CA LEU A 348 -0.23 10.69 -8.93
C LEU A 348 -0.70 11.64 -10.07
N PRO A 349 -0.02 12.77 -10.36
CA PRO A 349 -0.43 13.64 -11.47
C PRO A 349 -0.36 12.95 -12.84
N ASN A 350 0.57 12.01 -13.03
CA ASN A 350 0.70 11.26 -14.28
C ASN A 350 -0.50 10.33 -14.46
N ASP A 351 -0.95 9.67 -13.39
CA ASP A 351 -2.08 8.74 -13.39
C ASP A 351 -3.39 9.47 -13.74
N LEU A 352 -3.59 10.65 -13.17
CA LEU A 352 -4.75 11.50 -13.46
C LEU A 352 -4.75 11.98 -14.91
N VAL A 353 -3.58 12.29 -15.46
CA VAL A 353 -3.43 12.65 -16.88
C VAL A 353 -3.71 11.46 -17.79
N ALA A 354 -3.25 10.26 -17.43
CA ALA A 354 -3.57 9.03 -18.16
C ALA A 354 -5.08 8.79 -18.19
N ALA A 355 -5.74 8.89 -17.03
CA ALA A 355 -7.19 8.76 -16.92
C ALA A 355 -7.93 9.83 -17.73
N ALA A 356 -7.43 11.07 -17.74
CA ALA A 356 -8.02 12.14 -18.54
C ALA A 356 -7.86 11.89 -20.06
N PHE A 357 -6.70 11.43 -20.51
CA PHE A 357 -6.48 11.07 -21.91
C PHE A 357 -7.38 9.90 -22.33
N LEU A 358 -7.47 8.88 -21.49
CA LEU A 358 -8.38 7.75 -21.67
C LEU A 358 -9.83 8.24 -21.84
N LEU A 359 -10.35 8.95 -20.84
CA LEU A 359 -11.75 9.35 -20.79
C LEU A 359 -12.11 10.39 -21.84
N GLY A 360 -11.17 11.27 -22.20
CA GLY A 360 -11.38 12.38 -23.12
C GLY A 360 -11.23 11.99 -24.59
N PHE A 361 -10.27 11.13 -24.93
CA PHE A 361 -9.87 10.87 -26.32
C PHE A 361 -10.06 9.42 -26.77
N VAL A 362 -10.01 8.42 -25.89
CA VAL A 362 -10.07 7.01 -26.33
C VAL A 362 -11.53 6.57 -26.48
N GLY A 363 -11.88 6.10 -27.68
CA GLY A 363 -13.26 5.73 -28.05
C GLY A 363 -13.91 6.75 -28.99
N SER A 364 -14.84 6.28 -29.83
CA SER A 364 -15.55 7.11 -30.81
C SER A 364 -16.57 8.06 -30.17
N ASP A 365 -17.02 7.72 -28.97
CA ASP A 365 -17.95 8.49 -28.16
C ASP A 365 -17.27 9.35 -27.09
N ALA A 366 -15.93 9.33 -27.04
CA ALA A 366 -15.17 10.17 -26.13
C ALA A 366 -15.44 11.65 -26.45
N PRO A 367 -15.62 12.51 -25.45
CA PRO A 367 -16.17 13.84 -25.65
C PRO A 367 -15.21 14.78 -26.38
N ALA A 368 -13.89 14.68 -26.17
CA ALA A 368 -12.92 15.43 -26.96
C ALA A 368 -12.85 14.90 -28.39
N THR A 369 -12.96 13.58 -28.59
CA THR A 369 -13.03 12.96 -29.92
C THR A 369 -14.27 13.43 -30.70
N ARG A 370 -15.45 13.45 -30.07
CA ARG A 370 -16.68 14.01 -30.66
C ARG A 370 -16.50 15.48 -30.99
N TRP A 371 -16.04 16.28 -30.03
CA TRP A 371 -15.84 17.71 -30.25
C TRP A 371 -14.88 17.99 -31.42
N ILE A 372 -13.74 17.30 -31.49
CA ILE A 372 -12.78 17.43 -32.59
C ILE A 372 -13.42 17.01 -33.92
N THR A 373 -14.16 15.91 -33.92
CA THR A 373 -14.84 15.42 -35.13
C THR A 373 -15.89 16.41 -35.64
N GLU A 374 -16.61 17.06 -34.73
CA GLU A 374 -17.67 18.03 -35.05
C GLU A 374 -17.13 19.40 -35.43
N HIS A 375 -16.05 19.88 -34.79
CA HIS A 375 -15.60 21.27 -34.90
C HIS A 375 -14.32 21.43 -35.74
N VAL A 376 -13.50 20.38 -35.89
CA VAL A 376 -12.27 20.39 -36.69
C VAL A 376 -12.52 19.73 -38.03
N THR A 377 -13.32 20.39 -38.87
CA THR A 377 -13.64 19.97 -40.24
C THR A 377 -12.57 20.37 -41.26
N TRP A 378 -11.52 21.07 -40.82
CA TRP A 378 -10.44 21.54 -41.67
C TRP A 378 -9.66 20.37 -42.28
N ALA A 379 -9.63 20.29 -43.61
CA ALA A 379 -8.98 19.21 -44.35
C ALA A 379 -8.10 19.74 -45.50
N PRO A 380 -7.00 20.46 -45.20
CA PRO A 380 -6.08 20.94 -46.22
C PRO A 380 -5.56 19.76 -47.03
N TRP A 381 -5.65 19.87 -48.36
CA TRP A 381 -5.15 18.86 -49.31
C TRP A 381 -5.76 17.46 -49.10
N ALA A 382 -7.02 17.40 -48.66
CA ALA A 382 -7.74 16.17 -48.32
C ALA A 382 -7.13 15.37 -47.17
N PHE A 383 -6.28 15.98 -46.33
CA PHE A 383 -5.81 15.40 -45.09
C PHE A 383 -6.77 15.75 -43.95
N PRO A 384 -7.52 14.78 -43.38
CA PRO A 384 -8.50 15.06 -42.34
C PRO A 384 -7.80 15.36 -41.00
N VAL A 385 -7.49 16.63 -40.75
CA VAL A 385 -6.72 17.08 -39.58
C VAL A 385 -7.37 16.61 -38.27
N GLY A 386 -8.70 16.66 -38.17
CA GLY A 386 -9.43 16.15 -37.00
C GLY A 386 -9.12 14.67 -36.71
N ARG A 387 -9.17 13.80 -37.74
CA ARG A 387 -8.85 12.36 -37.58
C ARG A 387 -7.37 12.12 -37.24
N ALA A 388 -6.47 12.93 -37.80
CA ALA A 388 -5.05 12.84 -37.50
C ALA A 388 -4.75 13.21 -36.04
N ILE A 389 -5.39 14.27 -35.52
CA ILE A 389 -5.28 14.67 -34.12
C ILE A 389 -5.82 13.56 -33.21
N ILE A 390 -7.01 13.01 -33.51
CA ILE A 390 -7.61 11.92 -32.73
C ILE A 390 -6.67 10.69 -32.71
N THR A 391 -6.15 10.28 -33.87
CA THR A 391 -5.22 9.14 -33.97
C THR A 391 -3.91 9.40 -33.23
N ALA A 392 -3.37 10.62 -33.29
CA ALA A 392 -2.18 11.01 -32.53
C ALA A 392 -2.43 10.96 -31.01
N CYS A 393 -3.60 11.44 -30.55
CA CYS A 393 -4.01 11.34 -29.15
C CYS A 393 -4.19 9.88 -28.70
N TRP A 394 -4.72 9.00 -29.56
CA TRP A 394 -4.78 7.56 -29.30
C TRP A 394 -3.39 6.94 -29.17
N GLY A 395 -2.49 7.27 -30.09
CA GLY A 395 -1.09 6.83 -30.06
C GLY A 395 -0.37 7.28 -28.80
N LEU A 396 -0.52 8.56 -28.43
CA LEU A 396 0.03 9.11 -27.18
C LEU A 396 -0.55 8.40 -25.95
N SER A 397 -1.86 8.15 -25.91
CA SER A 397 -2.52 7.43 -24.82
C SER A 397 -1.96 6.01 -24.67
N ALA A 398 -1.82 5.28 -25.79
CA ALA A 398 -1.28 3.92 -25.80
C ALA A 398 0.19 3.88 -25.33
N VAL A 399 1.02 4.83 -25.80
CA VAL A 399 2.43 4.92 -25.40
C VAL A 399 2.56 5.30 -23.94
N PHE A 400 1.71 6.21 -23.45
CA PHE A 400 1.70 6.61 -22.06
C PHE A 400 1.30 5.43 -21.16
N LEU A 401 0.31 4.62 -21.57
CA LEU A 401 -0.06 3.39 -20.86
C LEU A 401 1.07 2.34 -20.88
N LEU A 402 1.75 2.16 -22.01
CA LEU A 402 2.94 1.30 -22.09
C LEU A 402 4.06 1.80 -21.19
N TYR A 403 4.28 3.11 -21.12
CA TYR A 403 5.24 3.73 -20.21
C TYR A 403 4.87 3.44 -18.75
N LEU A 404 3.60 3.58 -18.38
CA LEU A 404 3.11 3.28 -17.03
C LEU A 404 3.28 1.78 -16.70
N MET A 405 2.87 0.87 -17.59
CA MET A 405 3.08 -0.57 -17.41
C MET A 405 4.58 -0.93 -17.30
N TRP A 406 5.43 -0.32 -18.10
CA TRP A 406 6.86 -0.51 -18.03
C TRP A 406 7.44 -0.02 -16.70
N ARG A 407 6.98 1.14 -16.21
CA ARG A 407 7.37 1.70 -14.93
C ARG A 407 6.95 0.80 -13.78
N VAL A 408 5.75 0.20 -13.84
CA VAL A 408 5.27 -0.83 -12.90
C VAL A 408 6.24 -2.01 -12.87
N LEU A 409 6.61 -2.56 -14.04
CA LEU A 409 7.55 -3.69 -14.12
C LEU A 409 8.95 -3.34 -13.63
N ARG A 410 9.36 -2.07 -13.77
CA ARG A 410 10.69 -1.60 -13.43
C ARG A 410 10.82 -0.99 -12.06
N ARG A 411 9.72 -0.72 -11.35
CA ARG A 411 9.77 -0.25 -9.98
C ARG A 411 10.54 -1.32 -9.20
N PRO A 412 11.76 -1.02 -8.71
CA PRO A 412 12.48 -2.00 -7.93
C PRO A 412 11.55 -2.41 -6.80
N ALA A 413 11.48 -3.71 -6.49
CA ALA A 413 10.85 -4.09 -5.24
C ALA A 413 11.63 -3.35 -4.15
N VAL A 414 11.03 -2.30 -3.57
CA VAL A 414 11.62 -1.33 -2.62
C VAL A 414 11.99 -1.99 -1.28
N LEU A 415 12.05 -3.32 -1.28
CA LEU A 415 12.54 -4.19 -0.22
C LEU A 415 14.03 -3.91 0.08
N GLY A 416 14.26 -2.87 0.88
CA GLY A 416 15.52 -2.58 1.53
C GLY A 416 16.20 -1.27 1.14
N THR A 417 15.52 -0.35 0.45
CA THR A 417 16.00 1.03 0.26
C THR A 417 15.29 2.04 1.15
N SER A 418 14.10 1.72 1.70
CA SER A 418 13.52 2.56 2.74
C SER A 418 14.51 2.62 3.90
N ASP A 419 14.89 3.85 4.25
CA ASP A 419 15.83 4.14 5.32
C ASP A 419 15.47 3.30 6.55
N TRP A 420 16.40 2.44 6.96
CA TRP A 420 16.24 1.61 8.17
C TRP A 420 15.97 2.47 9.42
N ALA A 421 16.30 3.76 9.34
CA ALA A 421 16.03 4.80 10.33
C ALA A 421 14.52 5.09 10.53
N SER A 422 13.64 4.86 9.54
CA SER A 422 12.19 5.06 9.70
C SER A 422 11.37 4.02 8.94
N PRO A 423 11.15 2.82 9.51
CA PRO A 423 10.38 1.74 8.85
C PRO A 423 8.92 2.10 8.60
N SER A 424 8.37 3.04 9.38
CA SER A 424 6.96 3.42 9.28
C SER A 424 6.70 4.33 8.08
N SER A 425 7.65 5.20 7.71
CA SER A 425 7.55 5.97 6.46
C SER A 425 7.79 5.08 5.26
N GLY A 426 8.79 4.19 5.32
CA GLY A 426 9.09 3.22 4.26
C GLY A 426 7.93 2.29 3.91
N LEU A 427 7.26 1.71 4.91
CA LEU A 427 6.07 0.89 4.66
C LEU A 427 4.96 1.69 4.00
N ARG A 428 4.69 2.91 4.48
CA ARG A 428 3.61 3.75 3.92
C ARG A 428 3.89 4.09 2.47
N GLU A 429 5.12 4.45 2.14
CA GLU A 429 5.58 4.74 0.78
C GLU A 429 5.46 3.50 -0.12
N ASP A 430 5.89 2.33 0.34
CA ASP A 430 5.75 1.07 -0.40
C ASP A 430 4.27 0.72 -0.67
N LEU A 431 3.42 0.81 0.36
CA LEU A 431 1.99 0.53 0.26
C LEU A 431 1.29 1.51 -0.70
N ARG A 432 1.66 2.80 -0.67
CA ARG A 432 1.19 3.80 -1.63
C ARG A 432 1.65 3.45 -3.04
N GLY A 433 2.92 3.06 -3.19
CA GLY A 433 3.47 2.63 -4.47
C GLY A 433 2.70 1.46 -5.08
N TYR A 434 2.35 0.46 -4.28
CA TYR A 434 1.50 -0.65 -4.73
C TYR A 434 0.08 -0.22 -5.08
N ALA A 435 -0.53 0.68 -4.30
CA ALA A 435 -1.85 1.21 -4.61
C ALA A 435 -1.87 1.93 -5.97
N LEU A 436 -0.86 2.75 -6.25
CA LEU A 436 -0.69 3.43 -7.55
C LEU A 436 -0.53 2.42 -8.70
N ILE A 437 0.27 1.36 -8.50
CA ILE A 437 0.37 0.27 -9.48
C ILE A 437 -1.03 -0.34 -9.77
N GLY A 438 -1.86 -0.51 -8.74
CA GLY A 438 -3.23 -0.98 -8.91
C GLY A 438 -4.08 -0.05 -9.79
N VAL A 439 -4.01 1.26 -9.53
CA VAL A 439 -4.69 2.27 -10.34
C VAL A 439 -4.23 2.21 -11.80
N HIS A 440 -2.93 2.10 -12.05
CA HIS A 440 -2.38 1.96 -13.40
C HIS A 440 -2.92 0.75 -14.15
N VAL A 441 -2.97 -0.42 -13.51
CA VAL A 441 -3.49 -1.64 -14.12
C VAL A 441 -4.98 -1.49 -14.48
N VAL A 442 -5.76 -0.83 -13.61
CA VAL A 442 -7.18 -0.55 -13.88
C VAL A 442 -7.35 0.37 -15.09
N ILE A 443 -6.61 1.48 -15.14
CA ILE A 443 -6.65 2.43 -16.27
C ILE A 443 -6.22 1.74 -17.58
N ALA A 444 -5.14 0.94 -17.55
CA ALA A 444 -4.66 0.21 -18.71
C ALA A 444 -5.67 -0.83 -19.22
N ALA A 445 -6.26 -1.61 -18.32
CA ALA A 445 -7.29 -2.58 -18.69
C ALA A 445 -8.54 -1.91 -19.28
N ALA A 446 -8.98 -0.79 -18.70
CA ALA A 446 -10.08 0.00 -19.23
C ALA A 446 -9.77 0.53 -20.64
N ALA A 447 -8.55 1.00 -20.88
CA ALA A 447 -8.08 1.42 -22.20
C ALA A 447 -8.14 0.32 -23.24
N VAL A 448 -7.62 -0.86 -22.89
CA VAL A 448 -7.60 -2.01 -23.78
C VAL A 448 -9.02 -2.45 -24.12
N LEU A 449 -9.93 -2.52 -23.14
CA LEU A 449 -11.34 -2.83 -23.40
C LEU A 449 -12.01 -1.79 -24.31
N THR A 450 -11.73 -0.50 -24.09
CA THR A 450 -12.28 0.59 -24.91
C THR A 450 -11.80 0.48 -26.36
N LEU A 451 -10.50 0.20 -26.55
CA LEU A 451 -9.92 0.00 -27.87
C LEU A 451 -10.49 -1.25 -28.55
N LEU A 452 -10.56 -2.39 -27.86
CA LEU A 452 -11.13 -3.63 -28.40
C LEU A 452 -12.59 -3.44 -28.82
N ARG A 453 -13.36 -2.69 -28.03
CA ARG A 453 -14.73 -2.32 -28.39
C ARG A 453 -14.77 -1.45 -29.65
N ALA A 454 -13.86 -0.48 -29.78
CA ALA A 454 -13.80 0.38 -30.96
C ALA A 454 -13.54 -0.40 -32.26
N VAL A 455 -12.86 -1.56 -32.18
CA VAL A 455 -12.63 -2.45 -33.34
C VAL A 455 -13.67 -3.57 -33.46
N GLY A 456 -14.71 -3.58 -32.61
CA GLY A 456 -15.74 -4.62 -32.62
C GLY A 456 -15.28 -6.01 -32.14
N ALA A 457 -14.15 -6.09 -31.42
CA ALA A 457 -13.60 -7.35 -30.93
C ALA A 457 -14.24 -7.81 -29.60
N VAL A 458 -15.06 -6.97 -28.98
CA VAL A 458 -15.75 -7.21 -27.72
C VAL A 458 -17.22 -6.86 -27.87
N ASP A 459 -18.07 -7.81 -27.52
CA ASP A 459 -19.52 -7.63 -27.52
C ASP A 459 -19.95 -6.94 -26.22
N VAL A 460 -20.69 -5.85 -26.34
CA VAL A 460 -21.32 -5.21 -25.19
C VAL A 460 -22.75 -5.69 -25.11
N ARG A 461 -23.07 -6.50 -24.10
CA ARG A 461 -24.47 -6.81 -23.78
C ARG A 461 -25.02 -5.61 -23.04
N ALA A 462 -25.64 -4.71 -23.78
CA ALA A 462 -26.28 -3.54 -23.21
C ALA A 462 -27.43 -3.97 -22.28
N GLY A 463 -27.35 -3.59 -21.00
CA GLY A 463 -28.55 -3.37 -20.21
C GLY A 463 -29.30 -2.17 -20.80
N ALA A 464 -30.63 -2.18 -20.74
CA ALA A 464 -31.53 -1.23 -21.41
C ALA A 464 -31.49 0.22 -20.87
N THR A 465 -30.32 0.81 -20.66
CA THR A 465 -30.19 2.19 -20.18
C THR A 465 -29.58 3.11 -21.23
N ASP A 466 -30.43 3.95 -21.82
CA ASP A 466 -30.14 5.05 -22.77
C ASP A 466 -29.29 6.21 -22.19
N ALA A 467 -28.65 6.04 -21.04
CA ALA A 467 -28.03 7.15 -20.32
C ALA A 467 -26.55 7.29 -20.70
N GLY A 468 -26.21 8.32 -21.49
CA GLY A 468 -25.04 9.21 -21.42
C GLY A 468 -23.60 8.68 -21.19
N TRP A 469 -23.37 7.38 -21.03
CA TRP A 469 -22.05 6.84 -20.71
C TRP A 469 -21.16 6.71 -21.95
N THR A 470 -19.87 7.04 -21.83
CA THR A 470 -18.89 6.80 -22.89
C THR A 470 -18.30 5.40 -22.77
N SER A 471 -17.87 4.83 -23.89
CA SER A 471 -17.26 3.51 -23.96
C SER A 471 -16.07 3.37 -23.02
N ALA A 472 -15.29 4.44 -22.84
CA ALA A 472 -14.20 4.52 -21.88
C ALA A 472 -14.69 4.44 -20.42
N SER A 473 -15.73 5.21 -20.08
CA SER A 473 -16.31 5.21 -18.73
C SER A 473 -16.97 3.88 -18.37
N GLU A 474 -17.66 3.23 -19.33
CA GLU A 474 -18.25 1.90 -19.16
C GLU A 474 -17.17 0.83 -18.98
N SER A 475 -16.10 0.89 -19.79
CA SER A 475 -14.97 -0.04 -19.67
C SER A 475 -14.25 0.13 -18.32
N LEU A 476 -14.06 1.37 -17.86
CA LEU A 476 -13.47 1.65 -16.56
C LEU A 476 -14.34 1.14 -15.42
N ALA A 477 -15.66 1.36 -15.49
CA ALA A 477 -16.60 0.85 -14.51
C ALA A 477 -16.62 -0.68 -14.48
N ALA A 478 -16.60 -1.35 -15.64
CA ALA A 478 -16.54 -2.81 -15.72
C ALA A 478 -15.27 -3.40 -15.10
N VAL A 479 -14.10 -2.87 -15.45
CA VAL A 479 -12.83 -3.32 -14.85
C VAL A 479 -12.84 -3.09 -13.35
N THR A 480 -13.28 -1.91 -12.91
CA THR A 480 -13.36 -1.58 -11.48
C THR A 480 -14.32 -2.51 -10.76
N TRP A 481 -15.48 -2.79 -11.34
CA TRP A 481 -16.48 -3.71 -10.79
C TRP A 481 -15.90 -5.11 -10.60
N HIS A 482 -15.27 -5.67 -11.64
CA HIS A 482 -14.66 -7.00 -11.56
C HIS A 482 -13.49 -7.04 -10.57
N LEU A 483 -12.70 -5.97 -10.53
CA LEU A 483 -11.63 -5.84 -9.56
C LEU A 483 -12.15 -5.87 -8.14
N VAL A 484 -13.12 -5.00 -7.87
CA VAL A 484 -13.68 -4.80 -6.55
C VAL A 484 -14.41 -6.06 -6.09
N GLY A 485 -15.13 -6.73 -6.99
CA GLY A 485 -15.78 -8.02 -6.72
C GLY A 485 -14.78 -9.18 -6.50
N SER A 486 -13.53 -9.04 -6.95
CA SER A 486 -12.50 -10.06 -6.78
C SER A 486 -11.59 -9.82 -5.56
N PHE A 487 -11.70 -8.67 -4.89
CA PHE A 487 -10.92 -8.43 -3.68
C PHE A 487 -11.35 -9.40 -2.57
N PRO A 488 -10.41 -10.06 -1.87
CA PRO A 488 -10.73 -10.84 -0.68
C PRO A 488 -11.26 -9.90 0.40
N GLY A 489 -12.57 -9.88 0.63
CA GLY A 489 -13.22 -8.94 1.52
C GLY A 489 -14.73 -8.79 1.25
N PRO A 490 -15.30 -7.58 1.45
CA PRO A 490 -16.71 -7.38 1.18
C PRO A 490 -16.92 -7.54 -0.32
N ASN A 491 -17.90 -8.35 -0.74
CA ASN A 491 -18.39 -8.34 -2.12
C ASN A 491 -19.12 -7.02 -2.37
N ILE A 492 -18.37 -5.92 -2.51
CA ILE A 492 -18.88 -4.55 -2.61
C ILE A 492 -19.90 -4.43 -3.75
N PRO A 493 -19.69 -5.05 -4.94
CA PRO A 493 -20.72 -5.07 -5.97
C PRO A 493 -22.05 -5.64 -5.49
N GLN A 494 -22.04 -6.79 -4.83
CA GLN A 494 -23.26 -7.41 -4.31
C GLN A 494 -23.88 -6.57 -3.19
N ILE A 495 -23.06 -6.05 -2.28
CA ILE A 495 -23.52 -5.24 -1.14
C ILE A 495 -24.20 -3.97 -1.63
N LEU A 496 -23.60 -3.25 -2.58
CA LEU A 496 -24.17 -2.04 -3.14
C LEU A 496 -25.26 -2.32 -4.18
N ASP A 497 -25.48 -3.59 -4.56
CA ASP A 497 -26.21 -3.99 -5.77
C ASP A 497 -25.77 -3.16 -6.96
N TRP A 498 -24.47 -2.88 -7.00
CA TRP A 498 -23.85 -2.27 -8.15
C TRP A 498 -23.94 -3.33 -9.24
N ARG A 499 -24.92 -3.18 -10.13
CA ARG A 499 -25.02 -3.98 -11.33
C ARG A 499 -24.29 -3.25 -12.43
N LEU A 500 -23.52 -3.99 -13.22
CA LEU A 500 -22.97 -3.42 -14.44
C LEU A 500 -24.13 -3.09 -15.38
N ALA A 501 -24.20 -1.81 -15.78
CA ALA A 501 -25.16 -1.36 -16.79
C ALA A 501 -24.85 -2.03 -18.14
N THR A 502 -23.57 -2.28 -18.40
CA THR A 502 -23.05 -2.96 -19.58
C THR A 502 -22.13 -4.09 -19.14
N ASP A 503 -22.50 -5.31 -19.51
CA ASP A 503 -21.63 -6.47 -19.32
C ASP A 503 -20.82 -6.70 -20.59
N PHE A 504 -19.51 -6.89 -20.42
CA PHE A 504 -18.58 -7.08 -21.53
C PHE A 504 -18.44 -8.58 -21.80
N GLY A 505 -19.09 -9.02 -22.87
CA GLY A 505 -19.07 -10.40 -23.32
C GLY A 505 -17.91 -10.70 -24.26
N GLY A 506 -17.60 -11.99 -24.38
CA GLY A 506 -16.63 -12.49 -25.36
C GLY A 506 -15.26 -12.82 -24.77
N PRO A 507 -14.46 -13.64 -25.49
CA PRO A 507 -13.21 -14.19 -24.97
C PRO A 507 -12.16 -13.11 -24.72
N TRP A 508 -12.12 -12.05 -25.54
CA TRP A 508 -11.15 -10.97 -25.39
C TRP A 508 -11.43 -10.08 -24.17
N ALA A 509 -12.70 -9.77 -23.89
CA ALA A 509 -13.07 -9.04 -22.68
C ALA A 509 -12.71 -9.82 -21.42
N GLY A 510 -13.10 -11.09 -21.38
CA GLY A 510 -12.73 -12.00 -20.29
C GLY A 510 -11.22 -12.11 -20.10
N LEU A 511 -10.46 -12.23 -21.20
CA LEU A 511 -9.00 -12.28 -21.15
C LEU A 511 -8.40 -11.00 -20.55
N VAL A 512 -8.85 -9.81 -20.98
CA VAL A 512 -8.35 -8.54 -20.45
C VAL A 512 -8.64 -8.41 -18.96
N ILE A 513 -9.86 -8.76 -18.52
CA ILE A 513 -10.23 -8.73 -17.09
C ILE A 513 -9.38 -9.71 -16.29
N VAL A 514 -9.17 -10.94 -16.78
CA VAL A 514 -8.33 -11.94 -16.12
C VAL A 514 -6.88 -11.49 -16.03
N ILE A 515 -6.33 -10.89 -17.10
CA ILE A 515 -4.97 -10.35 -17.10
C ILE A 515 -4.86 -9.19 -16.10
N ALA A 516 -5.85 -8.30 -16.04
CA ALA A 516 -5.88 -7.18 -15.09
C ALA A 516 -5.92 -7.68 -13.63
N LEU A 517 -6.80 -8.63 -13.32
CA LEU A 517 -6.91 -9.27 -12.01
C LEU A 517 -5.61 -9.97 -11.62
N THR A 518 -5.06 -10.78 -12.52
CA THR A 518 -3.79 -11.49 -12.30
C THR A 518 -2.65 -10.50 -12.07
N SER A 519 -2.61 -9.41 -12.84
CA SER A 519 -1.62 -8.35 -12.68
C SER A 519 -1.75 -7.66 -11.32
N ILE A 520 -2.96 -7.38 -10.85
CA ILE A 520 -3.15 -6.79 -9.51
C ILE A 520 -2.79 -7.77 -8.41
N ILE A 521 -3.11 -9.05 -8.55
CA ILE A 521 -2.67 -10.06 -7.57
C ILE A 521 -1.14 -10.12 -7.51
N VAL A 522 -0.46 -10.17 -8.67
CA VAL A 522 1.00 -10.40 -8.77
C VAL A 522 1.80 -9.14 -8.45
N PHE A 523 1.36 -7.96 -8.89
CA PHE A 523 2.12 -6.72 -8.79
C PHE A 523 1.66 -5.80 -7.65
N VAL A 524 0.45 -6.00 -7.11
CA VAL A 524 -0.08 -5.20 -6.00
C VAL A 524 -0.26 -6.07 -4.77
N ALA A 525 -1.19 -7.02 -4.78
CA ALA A 525 -1.60 -7.73 -3.57
C ALA A 525 -0.46 -8.57 -2.99
N PHE A 526 0.24 -9.37 -3.80
CA PHE A 526 1.33 -10.22 -3.32
C PHE A 526 2.53 -9.40 -2.80
N PRO A 527 3.03 -8.37 -3.52
CA PRO A 527 4.07 -7.49 -2.99
C PRO A 527 3.62 -6.72 -1.75
N MET A 528 2.39 -6.22 -1.72
CA MET A 528 1.82 -5.55 -0.55
C MET A 528 1.78 -6.47 0.66
N ILE A 529 1.23 -7.69 0.52
CA ILE A 529 1.22 -8.71 1.58
C ILE A 529 2.65 -9.06 1.99
N ARG A 530 3.56 -9.27 1.03
CA ARG A 530 4.96 -9.58 1.30
C ARG A 530 5.65 -8.46 2.05
N THR A 531 5.42 -7.20 1.69
CA THR A 531 6.02 -6.04 2.34
C THR A 531 5.42 -5.85 3.72
N ILE A 532 4.10 -6.00 3.90
CA ILE A 532 3.46 -6.02 5.23
C ILE A 532 4.05 -7.14 6.09
N VAL A 533 4.22 -8.34 5.53
CA VAL A 533 4.78 -9.50 6.23
C VAL A 533 6.26 -9.28 6.54
N LEU A 534 7.05 -8.76 5.62
CA LEU A 534 8.48 -8.52 5.79
C LEU A 534 8.71 -7.40 6.79
N TRP A 535 7.96 -6.33 6.67
CA TRP A 535 7.94 -5.26 7.65
C TRP A 535 7.50 -5.83 9.01
N ALA A 536 6.39 -6.56 9.12
CA ALA A 536 5.97 -7.17 10.38
C ALA A 536 7.04 -8.10 10.95
N ARG A 537 7.78 -8.82 10.10
CA ARG A 537 8.95 -9.63 10.49
C ARG A 537 10.09 -8.77 11.00
N LEU A 538 10.52 -7.75 10.25
CA LEU A 538 11.62 -6.85 10.61
C LEU A 538 11.34 -6.16 11.93
N THR A 539 10.13 -5.63 12.05
CA THR A 539 9.70 -4.89 13.21
C THR A 539 9.51 -5.85 14.41
N ALA A 540 9.06 -7.11 14.20
CA ALA A 540 8.98 -8.12 15.26
C ALA A 540 10.35 -8.65 15.70
N THR A 541 11.36 -8.62 14.81
CA THR A 541 12.75 -8.98 15.13
C THR A 541 13.54 -7.84 15.76
N ARG A 542 13.02 -6.61 15.81
CA ARG A 542 13.63 -5.53 16.60
C ARG A 542 13.62 -5.97 18.06
N PRO A 543 14.78 -6.20 18.69
CA PRO A 543 14.77 -6.60 20.09
C PRO A 543 14.24 -5.40 20.91
N SER A 544 13.47 -5.68 21.96
CA SER A 544 12.76 -4.64 22.70
C SER A 544 13.73 -3.59 23.24
N THR A 545 13.41 -2.31 23.05
CA THR A 545 14.10 -1.14 23.65
C THR A 545 14.13 -1.16 25.17
N ALA A 546 13.50 -2.14 25.81
CA ALA A 546 13.56 -2.38 27.25
C ALA A 546 14.91 -2.92 27.75
N GLN A 547 15.85 -3.30 26.87
CA GLN A 547 17.23 -3.52 27.31
C GLN A 547 17.81 -2.18 27.79
N PRO A 548 18.36 -2.12 29.01
CA PRO A 548 18.86 -0.87 29.57
C PRO A 548 19.87 -0.23 28.61
N LEU A 549 19.87 1.11 28.53
CA LEU A 549 20.74 1.95 27.68
C LEU A 549 22.21 1.51 27.67
N VAL A 550 22.65 0.83 28.74
CA VAL A 550 24.02 0.36 28.97
C VAL A 550 24.36 -0.94 28.24
N GLU A 551 23.38 -1.79 27.94
CA GLU A 551 23.61 -3.12 27.38
C GLU A 551 23.90 -3.10 25.88
N VAL A 552 23.23 -2.23 25.10
CA VAL A 552 23.34 -2.23 23.64
C VAL A 552 24.76 -1.86 23.16
N PRO A 553 25.39 -0.76 23.63
CA PRO A 553 26.76 -0.44 23.22
C PRO A 553 27.76 -1.53 23.65
N ALA A 554 27.57 -2.11 24.84
CA ALA A 554 28.42 -3.17 25.35
C ALA A 554 28.29 -4.48 24.54
N ALA A 555 27.08 -4.82 24.09
CA ALA A 555 26.83 -5.97 23.24
C ALA A 555 27.49 -5.82 21.87
N ILE A 556 27.33 -4.66 21.21
CA ILE A 556 28.02 -4.34 19.94
C ILE A 556 29.54 -4.46 20.13
N LEU A 557 30.08 -3.85 21.19
CA LEU A 557 31.52 -3.91 21.46
C LEU A 557 32.00 -5.36 21.68
N GLY A 558 31.27 -6.15 22.46
CA GLY A 558 31.57 -7.57 22.69
C GLY A 558 31.57 -8.38 21.41
N ASN A 559 30.61 -8.14 20.52
CA ASN A 559 30.51 -8.78 19.21
C ASN A 559 31.66 -8.39 18.28
N LEU A 560 31.98 -7.09 18.18
CA LEU A 560 33.09 -6.60 17.35
C LEU A 560 34.44 -7.13 17.84
N ARG A 561 34.68 -7.16 19.16
CA ARG A 561 35.90 -7.75 19.74
C ARG A 561 36.06 -9.23 19.41
N ALA A 562 34.97 -10.00 19.43
CA ALA A 562 35.01 -11.40 19.05
C ALA A 562 35.30 -11.59 17.54
N VAL A 563 34.77 -10.72 16.67
CA VAL A 563 35.12 -10.72 15.23
C VAL A 563 36.60 -10.36 15.03
N LEU A 564 37.14 -9.37 15.74
CA LEU A 564 38.55 -9.03 15.70
C LEU A 564 39.44 -10.18 16.20
N ALA A 565 39.08 -10.83 17.31
CA ALA A 565 39.82 -11.98 17.82
C ALA A 565 39.85 -13.13 16.80
N PHE A 566 38.74 -13.35 16.08
CA PHE A 566 38.70 -14.27 14.95
C PHE A 566 39.66 -13.84 13.83
N LEU A 567 39.67 -12.57 13.42
CA LEU A 567 40.55 -12.06 12.38
C LEU A 567 42.04 -12.16 12.75
N GLU A 568 42.38 -11.92 14.01
CA GLU A 568 43.75 -12.07 14.53
C GLU A 568 44.19 -13.53 14.62
N ALA A 569 43.30 -14.43 15.00
CA ALA A 569 43.56 -15.87 14.93
C ALA A 569 43.75 -16.32 13.47
N TRP A 570 42.89 -15.83 12.57
CA TRP A 570 42.97 -16.10 11.14
C TRP A 570 44.29 -15.63 10.53
N ASP A 571 44.75 -14.43 10.89
CA ASP A 571 46.02 -13.88 10.38
C ASP A 571 47.24 -14.64 10.93
N ARG A 572 47.21 -15.04 12.22
CA ARG A 572 48.28 -15.87 12.82
C ARG A 572 48.40 -17.26 12.19
N ASP A 573 47.27 -17.90 11.89
CA ASP A 573 47.26 -19.22 11.28
C ASP A 573 47.33 -19.17 9.75
N ARG A 574 47.28 -17.97 9.14
CA ARG A 574 47.35 -17.77 7.69
C ARG A 574 48.62 -18.37 7.09
N ASP A 575 49.76 -18.22 7.76
CA ASP A 575 51.04 -18.76 7.30
C ASP A 575 51.13 -20.29 7.43
N ARG A 576 50.24 -20.89 8.23
CA ARG A 576 50.14 -22.36 8.42
C ARG A 576 49.13 -22.99 7.48
N LEU A 577 48.18 -22.21 6.98
CA LEU A 577 47.23 -22.66 5.97
C LEU A 577 47.97 -22.71 4.61
N PRO A 578 47.85 -23.82 3.85
CA PRO A 578 48.45 -23.89 2.52
C PRO A 578 47.92 -22.72 1.69
N GLY A 579 48.85 -21.92 1.14
CA GLY A 579 48.55 -20.65 0.51
C GLY A 579 47.40 -20.74 -0.52
N PRO A 580 46.59 -19.66 -0.66
CA PRO A 580 45.39 -19.65 -1.53
C PRO A 580 45.69 -19.85 -3.02
N SER A 581 46.97 -19.93 -3.41
CA SER A 581 47.43 -20.30 -4.75
C SER A 581 46.94 -21.68 -5.21
N HIS A 582 46.51 -22.57 -4.32
CA HIS A 582 45.92 -23.86 -4.72
C HIS A 582 44.38 -23.84 -4.86
N LEU A 583 43.68 -22.81 -4.34
CA LEU A 583 42.21 -22.73 -4.38
C LEU A 583 41.67 -22.00 -5.62
N LEU A 584 42.47 -21.17 -6.30
CA LEU A 584 42.03 -20.41 -7.46
C LEU A 584 42.18 -21.14 -8.81
N LEU A 585 42.85 -22.32 -8.85
CA LEU A 585 43.01 -23.11 -10.08
C LEU A 585 41.99 -24.26 -10.25
N PHE A 586 41.19 -24.57 -9.24
CA PHE A 586 40.15 -25.61 -9.34
C PHE A 586 38.78 -25.00 -9.64
N LYS A 587 38.60 -24.50 -10.86
CA LYS A 587 37.30 -23.95 -11.29
C LYS A 587 36.35 -25.01 -11.91
N TRP A 588 36.77 -26.25 -12.15
CA TRP A 588 35.96 -27.23 -12.93
C TRP A 588 36.10 -28.72 -12.54
N SER A 589 36.42 -29.08 -11.30
CA SER A 589 36.32 -30.48 -10.85
C SER A 589 35.57 -30.60 -9.53
N PRO A 590 34.63 -31.56 -9.37
CA PRO A 590 34.00 -31.82 -8.09
C PRO A 590 35.09 -32.16 -7.07
N PRO A 591 35.08 -31.54 -5.88
CA PRO A 591 36.19 -31.66 -4.95
C PRO A 591 36.34 -33.13 -4.51
N PRO A 592 37.57 -33.67 -4.44
CA PRO A 592 37.78 -34.95 -3.78
C PRO A 592 37.30 -34.82 -2.34
N THR A 593 36.53 -35.80 -1.88
CA THR A 593 36.07 -35.91 -0.49
C THR A 593 37.28 -36.15 0.40
N ILE A 594 37.93 -35.07 0.83
CA ILE A 594 38.97 -35.09 1.87
C ILE A 594 38.24 -35.33 3.20
N PRO A 595 38.43 -36.49 3.87
CA PRO A 595 37.58 -36.89 5.00
C PRO A 595 37.80 -36.14 6.31
N ASP A 596 38.68 -35.13 6.36
CA ASP A 596 39.09 -34.52 7.64
C ASP A 596 39.43 -33.02 7.55
N GLN A 597 38.78 -32.29 6.64
CA GLN A 597 38.73 -30.83 6.74
C GLN A 597 37.90 -30.45 7.97
N ARG A 598 38.56 -30.39 9.14
CA ARG A 598 38.05 -29.81 10.37
C ARG A 598 37.50 -28.42 10.09
N ARG A 599 36.17 -28.36 9.91
CA ARG A 599 35.27 -27.20 9.90
C ARG A 599 35.98 -25.84 10.10
N PRO A 600 36.53 -25.25 9.02
CA PRO A 600 36.79 -23.80 8.99
C PRO A 600 35.47 -23.00 9.07
N THR A 601 34.33 -23.68 9.03
CA THR A 601 33.00 -23.10 8.96
C THR A 601 32.46 -22.60 10.30
N GLU A 602 32.88 -23.13 11.44
CA GLU A 602 32.24 -22.74 12.71
C GLU A 602 32.72 -21.37 13.21
N GLY A 603 34.03 -21.10 13.17
CA GLY A 603 34.58 -19.78 13.51
C GLY A 603 34.17 -18.68 12.53
N VAL A 604 34.15 -18.98 11.23
CA VAL A 604 33.67 -18.05 10.18
C VAL A 604 32.19 -17.73 10.39
N ARG A 605 31.35 -18.75 10.67
CA ARG A 605 29.91 -18.54 10.93
C ARG A 605 29.66 -17.77 12.22
N ASP A 606 30.45 -17.98 13.27
CA ASP A 606 30.32 -17.23 14.52
C ASP A 606 30.72 -15.76 14.32
N ALA A 607 31.84 -15.50 13.64
CA ALA A 607 32.27 -14.13 13.30
C ALA A 607 31.24 -13.41 12.41
N GLU A 608 30.72 -14.07 11.38
CA GLU A 608 29.67 -13.53 10.52
C GLU A 608 28.39 -13.24 11.31
N ARG A 609 27.97 -14.17 12.17
CA ARG A 609 26.80 -13.99 13.03
C ARG A 609 26.96 -12.78 13.97
N ARG A 610 28.12 -12.63 14.61
CA ARG A 610 28.39 -11.52 15.53
C ARG A 610 28.44 -10.18 14.81
N LEU A 611 29.04 -10.13 13.63
CA LEU A 611 29.04 -8.92 12.79
C LEU A 611 27.61 -8.52 12.39
N VAL A 612 26.78 -9.51 12.03
CA VAL A 612 25.35 -9.30 11.76
C VAL A 612 24.61 -8.80 12.99
N GLU A 613 24.84 -9.39 14.16
CA GLU A 613 24.23 -8.94 15.42
C GLU A 613 24.61 -7.48 15.73
N SER A 614 25.87 -7.08 15.52
CA SER A 614 26.31 -5.68 15.66
C SER A 614 25.63 -4.72 14.68
N GLU A 615 25.51 -5.10 13.39
CA GLU A 615 24.78 -4.30 12.38
C GLU A 615 23.28 -4.17 12.71
N LEU A 616 22.67 -5.21 13.30
CA LEU A 616 21.27 -5.18 13.73
C LEU A 616 21.05 -4.26 14.94
N ASP A 617 22.07 -4.08 15.78
CA ASP A 617 22.01 -3.18 16.94
C ASP A 617 22.34 -1.71 16.60
N ARG A 618 22.95 -1.45 15.44
CA ARG A 618 23.29 -0.09 14.99
C ARG A 618 22.09 0.87 14.91
N PRO A 619 20.93 0.53 14.31
CA PRO A 619 19.76 1.41 14.29
C PRO A 619 19.23 1.71 15.69
N ARG A 620 19.36 0.78 16.64
CA ARG A 620 18.94 1.04 18.03
C ARG A 620 19.82 2.10 18.68
N LEU A 621 21.11 2.05 18.39
CA LEU A 621 22.08 3.00 18.93
C LEU A 621 21.85 4.40 18.32
N LEU A 622 21.40 4.47 17.06
CA LEU A 622 20.88 5.68 16.42
C LEU A 622 19.62 6.21 17.13
N ASP A 623 18.63 5.35 17.36
CA ASP A 623 17.37 5.74 18.02
C ASP A 623 17.61 6.23 19.46
N LEU A 624 18.51 5.57 20.20
CA LEU A 624 18.80 5.88 21.60
C LEU A 624 19.62 7.16 21.79
N LEU A 625 20.60 7.41 20.91
CA LEU A 625 21.58 8.47 21.11
C LEU A 625 21.49 9.60 20.08
N GLY A 626 20.79 9.38 18.97
CA GLY A 626 20.73 10.28 17.82
C GLY A 626 21.97 10.19 16.92
N GLU A 627 21.80 10.60 15.66
CA GLU A 627 22.84 10.52 14.62
C GLU A 627 24.10 11.32 14.95
N ARG A 628 23.94 12.40 15.73
CA ARG A 628 25.03 13.30 16.13
C ARG A 628 25.79 12.85 17.37
N SER A 629 25.38 11.74 17.99
CA SER A 629 26.07 11.25 19.18
C SER A 629 27.47 10.74 18.82
N PRO A 630 28.52 11.15 19.57
CA PRO A 630 29.88 10.64 19.33
C PRO A 630 29.96 9.12 19.53
N ILE A 631 29.12 8.55 20.41
CA ILE A 631 29.06 7.10 20.64
C ILE A 631 28.47 6.40 19.41
N TYR A 632 27.45 6.98 18.78
CA TYR A 632 26.87 6.44 17.55
C TYR A 632 27.86 6.48 16.39
N ILE A 633 28.50 7.62 16.17
CA ILE A 633 29.49 7.80 15.10
C ILE A 633 30.63 6.81 15.26
N ALA A 634 31.14 6.61 16.47
CA ALA A 634 32.20 5.63 16.74
C ALA A 634 31.73 4.18 16.57
N ALA A 635 30.50 3.84 17.01
CA ALA A 635 29.93 2.51 16.81
C ALA A 635 29.80 2.19 15.31
N ASP A 636 29.26 3.12 14.53
CA ASP A 636 29.11 2.99 13.09
C ASP A 636 30.47 2.78 12.41
N HIS A 637 31.44 3.65 12.72
CA HIS A 637 32.78 3.54 12.18
C HIS A 637 33.43 2.18 12.51
N ALA A 638 33.31 1.72 13.76
CA ALA A 638 33.82 0.42 14.20
C ALA A 638 33.17 -0.75 13.48
N ILE A 639 31.84 -0.72 13.29
CA ILE A 639 31.08 -1.75 12.56
C ILE A 639 31.54 -1.82 11.10
N VAL A 640 31.57 -0.68 10.39
CA VAL A 640 31.95 -0.60 8.98
C VAL A 640 33.39 -1.10 8.76
N ARG A 641 34.34 -0.64 9.59
CA ARG A 641 35.75 -1.05 9.48
C ARG A 641 35.95 -2.54 9.77
N THR A 642 35.25 -3.08 10.77
CA THR A 642 35.29 -4.51 11.09
C THR A 642 34.70 -5.34 9.95
N ALA A 643 33.59 -4.88 9.35
CA ALA A 643 32.97 -5.55 8.20
C ALA A 643 33.85 -5.54 6.95
N ASP A 644 34.55 -4.43 6.69
CA ASP A 644 35.50 -4.32 5.59
C ASP A 644 36.73 -5.19 5.82
N ALA A 645 37.30 -5.21 7.03
CA ALA A 645 38.42 -6.10 7.38
C ALA A 645 38.04 -7.58 7.28
N TYR A 646 36.82 -7.94 7.69
CA TYR A 646 36.29 -9.29 7.53
C TYR A 646 36.16 -9.69 6.05
N ARG A 647 35.58 -8.83 5.21
CA ARG A 647 35.49 -9.06 3.76
C ARG A 647 36.88 -9.14 3.10
N ALA A 648 37.81 -8.29 3.52
CA ALA A 648 39.17 -8.27 2.98
C ALA A 648 39.97 -9.53 3.37
N ALA A 649 39.79 -10.03 4.59
CA ALA A 649 40.38 -11.29 5.05
C ALA A 649 39.90 -12.50 4.23
N LEU A 650 38.62 -12.52 3.84
CA LEU A 650 38.07 -13.52 2.91
C LEU A 650 38.61 -13.38 1.48
N HIS A 651 39.04 -12.17 1.08
CA HIS A 651 39.49 -11.82 -0.27
C HIS A 651 40.99 -11.48 -0.38
N THR A 652 41.83 -11.96 0.54
CA THR A 652 43.32 -11.96 0.53
C THR A 652 44.07 -10.66 0.88
N ARG A 653 43.41 -9.56 1.27
CA ARG A 653 44.09 -8.34 1.76
C ARG A 653 43.72 -8.07 3.21
N THR A 654 44.67 -7.74 4.08
CA THR A 654 44.40 -7.49 5.51
C THR A 654 44.45 -5.99 5.83
N THR A 655 43.43 -5.53 6.55
CA THR A 655 43.31 -4.19 7.16
C THR A 655 42.91 -4.30 8.63
N THR A 656 43.36 -5.35 9.32
CA THR A 656 42.95 -5.68 10.70
C THR A 656 43.29 -4.58 11.70
N GLU A 657 44.39 -3.83 11.46
CA GLU A 657 44.84 -2.74 12.32
C GLU A 657 43.84 -1.56 12.35
N GLN A 658 43.30 -1.17 11.19
CA GLN A 658 42.30 -0.10 11.09
C GLN A 658 40.98 -0.49 11.79
N ALA A 659 40.59 -1.76 11.73
CA ALA A 659 39.42 -2.26 12.44
C ALA A 659 39.65 -2.27 13.95
N ARG A 660 40.86 -2.64 14.41
CA ARG A 660 41.24 -2.61 15.82
C ARG A 660 41.17 -1.19 16.40
N GLU A 661 41.79 -0.22 15.73
CA GLU A 661 41.79 1.18 16.16
C GLU A 661 40.37 1.73 16.33
N ALA A 662 39.47 1.45 15.38
CA ALA A 662 38.07 1.89 15.45
C ALA A 662 37.30 1.22 16.60
N VAL A 663 37.54 -0.06 16.88
CA VAL A 663 36.90 -0.77 18.02
C VAL A 663 37.41 -0.26 19.36
N ASP A 664 38.71 0.05 19.47
CA ASP A 664 39.31 0.62 20.68
C ASP A 664 38.80 2.05 20.95
N GLU A 665 38.65 2.87 19.91
CA GLU A 665 38.00 4.18 20.01
C GLU A 665 36.58 4.05 20.57
N PHE A 666 35.76 3.15 20.00
CA PHE A 666 34.40 2.90 20.47
C PHE A 666 34.35 2.41 21.92
N ALA A 667 35.28 1.52 22.32
CA ALA A 667 35.40 1.06 23.71
C ALA A 667 35.67 2.21 24.69
N SER A 668 36.61 3.10 24.34
CA SER A 668 36.97 4.24 25.18
C SER A 668 35.79 5.21 25.42
N LEU A 669 34.89 5.34 24.44
CA LEU A 669 33.70 6.19 24.53
C LEU A 669 32.63 5.55 25.40
N ILE A 670 32.43 4.23 25.29
CA ILE A 670 31.49 3.49 26.16
C ILE A 670 31.94 3.58 27.62
N GLU A 671 33.22 3.39 27.92
CA GLU A 671 33.75 3.48 29.29
C GLU A 671 33.54 4.87 29.90
N ARG A 672 33.85 5.94 29.16
CA ARG A 672 33.59 7.33 29.58
C ARG A 672 32.11 7.59 29.83
N TRP A 673 31.25 7.11 28.94
CA TRP A 673 29.82 7.27 29.07
C TRP A 673 29.25 6.51 30.28
N GLN A 674 29.68 5.26 30.51
CA GLN A 674 29.28 4.48 31.70
C GLN A 674 29.75 5.12 33.00
N ALA A 675 30.97 5.68 33.03
CA ALA A 675 31.47 6.43 34.17
C ALA A 675 30.62 7.68 34.45
N THR A 676 30.21 8.39 33.39
CA THR A 676 29.36 9.59 33.48
C THR A 676 27.93 9.26 33.90
N PHE A 677 27.39 8.12 33.47
CA PHE A 677 26.03 7.69 33.83
C PHE A 677 25.94 7.18 35.28
N LYS A 678 27.05 6.65 35.83
CA LYS A 678 27.12 6.19 37.22
C LYS A 678 27.36 7.33 38.23
N ALA A 679 27.96 8.44 37.79
CA ALA A 679 28.18 9.64 38.58
C ALA A 679 26.92 10.50 38.61
#